data_AF-A0A0B7AJS5-F1
#
_entry.id   AF-A0A0B7AJS5-F1
#
_cell.length_a   1.000
_cell.length_b   1.000
_cell.length_c   1.000
_cell.angle_alpha   90.00
_cell.angle_beta   90.00
_cell.angle_gamma   90.00
#
_symmetry.space_group_name_H-M   'P 1'
#
loop_
_entity.id
_entity.type
_entity.pdbx_description
1 polymer ?
#
loop_
_entity_poly.entity_id
_entity_poly.type
_entity_poly.pdbx_seq_one_letter_code
_entity_poly.pdbx_strand_id
1 'polypeptide(L)'
;AAIVSMEKSIEEEKSALMIHQLNSLLRQKMKKKAITKNFFHKFMKKIKEDVDDIGTMIEREREDDEEKLRNNQKLNKDTQTLETELQKIQTHYSNKQNQAQIELRRKIRKNLVKLSEMSTTEIDDLMTKLVNNMAMVDEKIGLEQARQKRALDQRLLKRRQALEYIELEAVNDKQNMDTRVEKFKKTVSESMADSGKVESYSDDIVKELANKFDGIKKYHAKGYNNLSRKKYDSLANSRLTKFSKLVEKQDMEISELLKTEEKSENTTDFIKVYHDLITQHHMEREKLCEELDQNDIKEMRDLEQERTNKENEEMDSEVEKTVKNLTSRTNMTSSEVARIIENHKAEMENYNAKKQEEKQIMLVQLQERLKQRLKVADDNEVLDQRDSDVLKKKQMDTLDLVLSSNMDLTEEEKERVMKEYEQNVQAVSNQLLRSKLRQQKGLEIKLQQKKAQLEKLNLAMRDIENSKELKEKEKKKMTDKLSKDIDNEKKLLEEAKQAAIAEQVLQLKKETEDALKVQDQEISLLIGRLQVSKARRQTVFEKQGAALTKLQQSLETTPASTDIDRILQNHSIEMENFQKNLKLRREIAEKKTNEKRAAIKSQKEQEMKSKLGKIVPTELTEQQKRGVGNASKALLSVLFEQRHNKAMEKLNTETFAELEKYKRDLHLKLEQDLQEELKVQEKELLTQLALASGMSKEDLQVALSAVNEDNTDNKDAQQPE
;
A
#
# COMPACT_ATOMS: atom_id res chain seq x y z
N ALA A 1 -5.48 11.88 11.88
CA ALA A 1 -4.48 11.41 12.87
C ALA A 1 -3.97 10.00 12.55
N ALA A 2 -4.77 8.93 12.70
CA ALA A 2 -4.26 7.56 12.53
C ALA A 2 -3.77 7.21 11.11
N ILE A 3 -4.46 7.66 10.04
CA ILE A 3 -3.99 7.43 8.66
C ILE A 3 -2.71 8.22 8.38
N VAL A 4 -2.68 9.50 8.76
CA VAL A 4 -1.52 10.38 8.56
C VAL A 4 -0.27 9.84 9.26
N SER A 5 -0.42 9.32 10.48
CA SER A 5 0.69 8.68 11.21
C SER A 5 1.18 7.41 10.53
N MET A 6 0.28 6.62 9.95
CA MET A 6 0.63 5.42 9.17
C MET A 6 1.36 5.79 7.88
N GLU A 7 0.90 6.83 7.17
CA GLU A 7 1.53 7.32 5.95
C GLU A 7 2.94 7.85 6.20
N LYS A 8 3.09 8.65 7.25
CA LYS A 8 4.39 9.14 7.73
C LYS A 8 5.34 7.98 8.04
N SER A 9 4.88 6.99 8.81
CA SER A 9 5.68 5.81 9.16
C SER A 9 6.14 5.03 7.92
N ILE A 10 5.29 4.90 6.89
CA ILE A 10 5.63 4.21 5.64
C ILE A 10 6.65 5.03 4.82
N GLU A 11 6.54 6.35 4.82
CA GLU A 11 7.47 7.22 4.12
C GLU A 11 8.85 7.27 4.79
N GLU A 12 8.87 7.28 6.12
CA GLU A 12 10.08 7.12 6.94
C GLU A 12 10.74 5.76 6.66
N GLU A 13 9.95 4.68 6.63
CA GLU A 13 10.42 3.33 6.30
C GLU A 13 11.04 3.28 4.90
N LYS A 14 10.38 3.83 3.88
CA LYS A 14 10.91 3.90 2.50
C LYS A 14 12.23 4.66 2.43
N SER A 15 12.31 5.81 3.11
CA SER A 15 13.48 6.66 3.09
C SER A 15 14.66 6.00 3.80
N ALA A 16 14.40 5.36 4.95
CA ALA A 16 15.37 4.55 5.68
C ALA A 16 15.88 3.40 4.79
N LEU A 17 14.99 2.59 4.21
CA LEU A 17 15.37 1.46 3.36
C LEU A 17 16.16 1.89 2.11
N MET A 18 15.81 3.02 1.49
CA MET A 18 16.58 3.58 0.37
C MET A 18 18.01 3.92 0.79
N ILE A 19 18.19 4.58 1.93
CA ILE A 19 19.51 4.92 2.49
C ILE A 19 20.29 3.64 2.78
N HIS A 20 19.65 2.64 3.38
CA HIS A 20 20.27 1.34 3.70
C HIS A 20 20.74 0.61 2.43
N GLN A 21 19.91 0.54 1.40
CA GLN A 21 20.27 -0.07 0.12
C GLN A 21 21.44 0.65 -0.56
N LEU A 22 21.41 1.98 -0.60
CA LEU A 22 22.49 2.78 -1.16
C LEU A 22 23.81 2.56 -0.39
N ASN A 23 23.72 2.50 0.94
CA ASN A 23 24.84 2.23 1.83
C ASN A 23 25.50 0.89 1.50
N SER A 24 24.73 -0.19 1.42
CA SER A 24 25.23 -1.53 1.13
C SER A 24 25.83 -1.62 -0.29
N LEU A 25 25.16 -1.07 -1.31
CA LEU A 25 25.67 -1.04 -2.68
C LEU A 25 27.01 -0.29 -2.80
N LEU A 26 27.13 0.86 -2.14
CA LEU A 26 28.39 1.63 -2.12
C LEU A 26 29.46 0.95 -1.27
N ARG A 27 29.12 0.27 -0.16
CA ARG A 27 30.07 -0.54 0.61
C ARG A 27 30.66 -1.66 -0.23
N GLN A 28 29.87 -2.34 -1.07
CA GLN A 28 30.39 -3.35 -2.00
C GLN A 28 31.40 -2.73 -3.00
N LYS A 29 31.10 -1.55 -3.55
CA LYS A 29 32.01 -0.83 -4.44
C LYS A 29 33.29 -0.38 -3.73
N MET A 30 33.19 0.04 -2.47
CA MET A 30 34.34 0.36 -1.62
C MET A 30 35.21 -0.87 -1.31
N LYS A 31 34.61 -2.01 -0.96
CA LYS A 31 35.34 -3.28 -0.74
C LYS A 31 36.11 -3.71 -1.99
N LYS A 32 35.54 -3.47 -3.18
CA LYS A 32 36.16 -3.72 -4.48
C LYS A 32 37.17 -2.64 -4.92
N LYS A 33 37.46 -1.65 -4.05
CA LYS A 33 38.35 -0.50 -4.32
C LYS A 33 37.94 0.39 -5.49
N ALA A 34 36.68 0.33 -5.95
CA ALA A 34 36.16 1.22 -6.99
C ALA A 34 35.89 2.64 -6.48
N ILE A 35 35.76 2.82 -5.15
CA ILE A 35 35.63 4.11 -4.49
C ILE A 35 36.44 4.15 -3.19
N THR A 36 36.90 5.32 -2.78
CA THR A 36 37.67 5.49 -1.54
C THR A 36 36.77 5.47 -0.29
N LYS A 37 37.35 5.05 0.85
CA LYS A 37 36.66 5.05 2.15
C LYS A 37 36.21 6.47 2.55
N ASN A 38 37.03 7.48 2.28
CA ASN A 38 36.72 8.88 2.59
C ASN A 38 35.55 9.40 1.75
N PHE A 39 35.53 9.07 0.45
CA PHE A 39 34.40 9.40 -0.42
C PHE A 39 33.11 8.78 0.11
N PHE A 40 33.12 7.47 0.39
CA PHE A 40 31.95 6.74 0.88
C PHE A 40 31.32 7.39 2.14
N HIS A 41 32.13 7.70 3.17
CA HIS A 41 31.61 8.30 4.41
C HIS A 41 31.06 9.71 4.18
N LYS A 42 31.77 10.56 3.42
CA LYS A 42 31.30 11.93 3.12
C LYS A 42 30.03 11.93 2.28
N PHE A 43 29.97 11.06 1.28
CA PHE A 43 28.81 10.91 0.39
C PHE A 43 27.59 10.44 1.16
N MET A 44 27.70 9.35 1.93
CA MET A 44 26.58 8.83 2.71
C MET A 44 26.09 9.80 3.78
N LYS A 45 27.00 10.54 4.43
CA LYS A 45 26.62 11.56 5.40
C LYS A 45 25.78 12.66 4.75
N LYS A 46 26.25 13.19 3.62
CA LYS A 46 25.54 14.22 2.85
C LYS A 46 24.16 13.76 2.37
N ILE A 47 24.04 12.52 1.87
CA ILE A 47 22.75 12.01 1.40
C ILE A 47 21.77 11.80 2.55
N LYS A 48 22.24 11.40 3.74
CA LYS A 48 21.38 11.32 4.94
C LYS A 48 20.88 12.69 5.36
N GLU A 49 21.77 13.68 5.46
CA GLU A 49 21.41 15.07 5.76
C GLU A 49 20.40 15.62 4.72
N ASP A 50 20.65 15.39 3.43
CA ASP A 50 19.73 15.79 2.35
C ASP A 50 18.33 15.15 2.49
N VAL A 51 18.24 13.87 2.90
CA VAL A 51 16.94 13.18 3.11
C VAL A 51 16.20 13.76 4.31
N ASP A 52 16.90 13.95 5.42
CA ASP A 52 16.33 14.48 6.66
C ASP A 52 15.86 15.94 6.48
N ASP A 53 16.65 16.78 5.79
CA ASP A 53 16.30 18.17 5.49
C ASP A 53 15.06 18.28 4.60
N ILE A 54 14.98 17.46 3.54
CA ILE A 54 13.81 17.41 2.65
C ILE A 54 12.55 16.97 3.43
N GLY A 55 12.67 15.90 4.23
CA GLY A 55 11.56 15.40 5.03
C GLY A 55 11.06 16.44 6.01
N THR A 56 11.96 17.02 6.82
CA THR A 56 11.60 18.03 7.82
C THR A 56 11.02 19.31 7.21
N MET A 57 11.50 19.75 6.04
CA MET A 57 10.95 20.90 5.33
C MET A 57 9.50 20.65 4.90
N ILE A 58 9.24 19.52 4.23
CA ILE A 58 7.90 19.15 3.75
C ILE A 58 6.93 19.00 4.92
N GLU A 59 7.37 18.40 6.02
CA GLU A 59 6.53 18.25 7.22
C GLU A 59 6.17 19.58 7.87
N ARG A 60 7.12 20.51 8.01
CA ARG A 60 6.86 21.84 8.57
C ARG A 60 5.89 22.63 7.71
N GLU A 61 6.10 22.64 6.39
CA GLU A 61 5.18 23.33 5.47
C GLU A 61 3.77 22.74 5.53
N ARG A 62 3.65 21.40 5.63
CA ARG A 62 2.37 20.72 5.82
C ARG A 62 1.70 21.14 7.13
N GLU A 63 2.44 21.11 8.24
CA GLU A 63 1.93 21.50 9.56
C GLU A 63 1.47 22.96 9.57
N ASP A 64 2.27 23.87 9.01
CA ASP A 64 1.93 25.30 8.89
C ASP A 64 0.63 25.51 8.08
N ASP A 65 0.47 24.81 6.96
CA ASP A 65 -0.73 24.95 6.13
C ASP A 65 -1.96 24.27 6.75
N GLU A 66 -1.79 23.13 7.43
CA GLU A 66 -2.87 22.53 8.24
C GLU A 66 -3.30 23.46 9.38
N GLU A 67 -2.35 24.13 10.04
CA GLU A 67 -2.62 25.07 11.12
C GLU A 67 -3.33 26.33 10.61
N LYS A 68 -2.93 26.87 9.45
CA LYS A 68 -3.64 27.98 8.78
C LYS A 68 -5.09 27.61 8.45
N LEU A 69 -5.36 26.40 7.98
CA LEU A 69 -6.72 25.92 7.72
C LEU A 69 -7.53 25.81 9.01
N ARG A 70 -6.96 25.22 10.06
CA ARG A 70 -7.61 25.06 11.38
C ARG A 70 -7.92 26.40 12.04
N ASN A 71 -7.05 27.40 11.85
CA ASN A 71 -7.22 28.75 12.39
C ASN A 71 -8.19 29.61 11.57
N ASN A 72 -8.65 29.15 10.40
CA ASN A 72 -9.63 29.87 9.59
C ASN A 72 -11.04 29.75 10.19
N GLN A 73 -11.52 30.84 10.79
CA GLN A 73 -12.83 30.89 11.47
C GLN A 73 -14.04 30.53 10.59
N LYS A 74 -13.96 30.65 9.27
CA LYS A 74 -15.06 30.27 8.36
C LYS A 74 -15.11 28.76 8.15
N LEU A 75 -13.96 28.13 7.94
CA LEU A 75 -13.83 26.67 7.75
C LEU A 75 -14.03 25.91 9.06
N ASN A 76 -13.62 26.48 10.20
CA ASN A 76 -13.75 25.80 11.50
C ASN A 76 -15.22 25.69 12.00
N LYS A 77 -16.14 26.46 11.41
CA LYS A 77 -17.60 26.35 11.67
C LYS A 77 -18.26 25.26 10.84
N ASP A 78 -17.65 24.88 9.72
CA ASP A 78 -18.13 23.82 8.83
C ASP A 78 -17.06 22.73 8.75
N THR A 79 -17.12 21.81 9.72
CA THR A 79 -16.19 20.69 9.87
C THR A 79 -16.04 19.87 8.60
N GLN A 80 -17.06 19.79 7.74
CA GLN A 80 -17.01 19.02 6.50
C GLN A 80 -16.14 19.69 5.43
N THR A 81 -16.23 21.01 5.30
CA THR A 81 -15.37 21.78 4.40
C THR A 81 -13.93 21.76 4.86
N LEU A 82 -13.69 21.89 6.17
CA LEU A 82 -12.35 21.79 6.77
C LEU A 82 -11.70 20.43 6.48
N GLU A 83 -12.45 19.33 6.65
CA GLU A 83 -11.93 17.98 6.37
C GLU A 83 -11.56 17.80 4.90
N THR A 84 -12.35 18.37 3.99
CA THR A 84 -12.10 18.28 2.55
C THR A 84 -10.85 19.07 2.14
N GLU A 85 -10.65 20.26 2.71
CA GLU A 85 -9.43 21.05 2.48
C GLU A 85 -8.18 20.41 3.12
N LEU A 86 -8.29 19.81 4.31
CA LEU A 86 -7.20 19.04 4.92
C LEU A 86 -6.79 17.84 4.06
N GLN A 87 -7.75 17.14 3.43
CA GLN A 87 -7.44 16.06 2.50
C GLN A 87 -6.69 16.55 1.26
N LYS A 88 -7.05 17.72 0.70
CA LYS A 88 -6.33 18.30 -0.44
C LYS A 88 -4.89 18.64 -0.08
N ILE A 89 -4.65 19.22 1.10
CA ILE A 89 -3.30 19.48 1.62
C ILE A 89 -2.52 18.18 1.73
N GLN A 90 -3.11 17.13 2.30
CA GLN A 90 -2.43 15.83 2.46
C GLN A 90 -2.06 15.20 1.11
N THR A 91 -2.97 15.23 0.13
CA THR A 91 -2.67 14.74 -1.23
C THR A 91 -1.56 15.58 -1.88
N HIS A 92 -1.60 16.91 -1.74
CA HIS A 92 -0.56 17.80 -2.27
C HIS A 92 0.83 17.50 -1.70
N TYR A 93 0.95 17.38 -0.37
CA TYR A 93 2.24 17.11 0.26
C TYR A 93 2.75 15.69 0.00
N SER A 94 1.86 14.70 -0.13
CA SER A 94 2.24 13.35 -0.58
C SER A 94 2.81 13.37 -2.01
N ASN A 95 2.22 14.13 -2.93
CA ASN A 95 2.77 14.34 -4.28
C ASN A 95 4.13 15.05 -4.24
N LYS A 96 4.26 16.11 -3.43
CA LYS A 96 5.50 16.86 -3.25
C LYS A 96 6.63 15.97 -2.75
N GLN A 97 6.32 15.05 -1.82
CA GLN A 97 7.29 14.12 -1.27
C GLN A 97 7.77 13.08 -2.29
N ASN A 98 6.87 12.55 -3.12
CA ASN A 98 7.24 11.68 -4.23
C ASN A 98 8.16 12.41 -5.23
N GLN A 99 7.84 13.66 -5.59
CA GLN A 99 8.70 14.49 -6.44
C GLN A 99 10.08 14.70 -5.81
N ALA A 100 10.14 15.00 -4.52
CA ALA A 100 11.40 15.17 -3.81
C ALA A 100 12.26 13.89 -3.79
N GLN A 101 11.65 12.71 -3.69
CA GLN A 101 12.35 11.43 -3.82
C GLN A 101 12.93 11.21 -5.23
N ILE A 102 12.20 11.61 -6.28
CA ILE A 102 12.68 11.55 -7.67
C ILE A 102 13.86 12.49 -7.86
N GLU A 103 13.76 13.72 -7.35
CA GLU A 103 14.85 14.70 -7.41
C GLU A 103 16.07 14.26 -6.64
N LEU A 104 15.89 13.65 -5.45
CA LEU A 104 16.96 13.09 -4.66
C LEU A 104 17.71 11.98 -5.42
N ARG A 105 16.98 11.06 -6.08
CA ARG A 105 17.60 10.02 -6.93
C ARG A 105 18.42 10.64 -8.07
N ARG A 106 17.93 11.71 -8.70
CA ARG A 106 18.70 12.47 -9.72
C ARG A 106 19.93 13.14 -9.11
N LYS A 107 19.81 13.72 -7.91
CA LYS A 107 20.91 14.36 -7.16
C LYS A 107 21.99 13.35 -6.78
N ILE A 108 21.61 12.17 -6.30
CA ILE A 108 22.52 11.04 -6.00
C ILE A 108 23.32 10.70 -7.25
N ARG A 109 22.67 10.45 -8.40
CA ARG A 109 23.35 10.15 -9.66
C ARG A 109 24.31 11.26 -10.08
N LYS A 110 23.85 12.52 -10.07
CA LYS A 110 24.67 13.69 -10.44
C LYS A 110 25.90 13.82 -9.54
N ASN A 111 25.74 13.58 -8.24
CA ASN A 111 26.85 13.63 -7.29
C ASN A 111 27.82 12.44 -7.48
N LEU A 112 27.33 11.23 -7.78
CA LEU A 112 28.18 10.09 -8.13
C LEU A 112 29.00 10.40 -9.39
N VAL A 113 28.39 10.92 -10.45
CA VAL A 113 29.09 11.27 -11.70
C VAL A 113 30.17 12.33 -11.47
N LYS A 114 29.90 13.33 -10.62
CA LYS A 114 30.82 14.45 -10.39
C LYS A 114 31.94 14.15 -9.40
N LEU A 115 31.66 13.34 -8.39
CA LEU A 115 32.51 13.21 -7.20
C LEU A 115 33.12 11.82 -7.04
N SER A 116 32.63 10.82 -7.78
CA SER A 116 33.24 9.49 -7.80
C SER A 116 34.14 9.33 -9.02
N GLU A 117 35.16 8.49 -8.88
CA GLU A 117 36.04 8.06 -9.99
C GLU A 117 35.42 6.90 -10.79
N MET A 118 34.15 6.55 -10.53
CA MET A 118 33.46 5.46 -11.21
C MET A 118 33.09 5.86 -12.64
N SER A 119 33.09 4.88 -13.55
CA SER A 119 32.60 5.13 -14.90
C SER A 119 31.09 5.39 -14.91
N THR A 120 30.60 6.07 -15.94
CA THR A 120 29.16 6.32 -16.13
C THR A 120 28.36 5.03 -16.22
N THR A 121 28.94 3.95 -16.78
CA THR A 121 28.30 2.63 -16.87
C THR A 121 28.18 1.96 -15.50
N GLU A 122 29.20 2.07 -14.64
CA GLU A 122 29.14 1.53 -13.28
C GLU A 122 28.16 2.27 -12.37
N ILE A 123 28.03 3.58 -12.56
CA ILE A 123 27.05 4.41 -11.86
C ILE A 123 25.63 4.02 -12.29
N ASP A 124 25.41 3.81 -13.59
CA ASP A 124 24.10 3.43 -14.12
C ASP A 124 23.68 2.03 -13.65
N ASP A 125 24.60 1.07 -13.57
CA ASP A 125 24.33 -0.24 -12.97
C ASP A 125 23.98 -0.15 -11.47
N LEU A 126 24.66 0.72 -10.73
CA LEU A 126 24.37 0.94 -9.30
C LEU A 126 22.98 1.54 -9.11
N MET A 127 22.64 2.58 -9.89
CA MET A 127 21.34 3.22 -9.84
C MET A 127 20.23 2.26 -10.25
N THR A 128 20.45 1.43 -11.27
CA THR A 128 19.50 0.39 -11.70
C THR A 128 19.23 -0.63 -10.58
N LYS A 129 20.27 -1.06 -9.86
CA LYS A 129 20.12 -1.96 -8.69
C LYS A 129 19.36 -1.30 -7.55
N LEU A 130 19.62 -0.02 -7.28
CA LEU A 130 18.89 0.74 -6.26
C LEU A 130 17.40 0.85 -6.61
N VAL A 131 17.08 1.18 -7.87
CA VAL A 131 15.71 1.28 -8.37
C VAL A 131 14.98 -0.07 -8.26
N ASN A 132 15.60 -1.16 -8.69
CA ASN A 132 15.01 -2.51 -8.58
C ASN A 132 14.77 -2.94 -7.11
N ASN A 133 15.70 -2.63 -6.21
CA ASN A 133 15.52 -2.94 -4.78
C ASN A 133 14.40 -2.09 -4.15
N MET A 134 14.26 -0.83 -4.54
CA MET A 134 13.17 0.04 -4.08
C MET A 134 11.81 -0.41 -4.62
N ALA A 135 11.74 -0.91 -5.86
CA ALA A 135 10.53 -1.50 -6.39
C ALA A 135 10.05 -2.72 -5.59
N MET A 136 10.99 -3.59 -5.18
CA MET A 136 10.67 -4.72 -4.32
C MET A 136 10.14 -4.24 -2.94
N VAL A 137 10.70 -3.15 -2.40
CA VAL A 137 10.17 -2.51 -1.17
C VAL A 137 8.74 -1.99 -1.40
N ASP A 138 8.49 -1.31 -2.51
CA ASP A 138 7.16 -0.79 -2.85
C ASP A 138 6.11 -1.89 -3.05
N GLU A 139 6.47 -3.00 -3.72
CA GLU A 139 5.60 -4.17 -3.86
C GLU A 139 5.21 -4.72 -2.49
N LYS A 140 6.20 -4.92 -1.62
CA LYS A 140 6.03 -5.45 -0.26
C LYS A 140 5.18 -4.54 0.62
N ILE A 141 5.42 -3.22 0.59
CA ILE A 141 4.59 -2.23 1.29
C ILE A 141 3.15 -2.26 0.76
N GLY A 142 2.95 -2.39 -0.55
CA GLY A 142 1.61 -2.47 -1.16
C GLY A 142 0.81 -3.68 -0.68
N LEU A 143 1.46 -4.85 -0.63
CA LEU A 143 0.84 -6.07 -0.10
C LEU A 143 0.44 -5.93 1.37
N GLU A 144 1.31 -5.33 2.18
CA GLU A 144 1.05 -5.11 3.61
C GLU A 144 -0.06 -4.06 3.83
N GLN A 145 -0.12 -3.00 3.02
CA GLN A 145 -1.24 -2.05 3.07
C GLN A 145 -2.58 -2.70 2.73
N ALA A 146 -2.62 -3.55 1.70
CA ALA A 146 -3.82 -4.29 1.34
C ALA A 146 -4.26 -5.21 2.49
N ARG A 147 -3.31 -5.89 3.12
CA ARG A 147 -3.55 -6.72 4.29
C ARG A 147 -4.13 -5.95 5.47
N GLN A 148 -3.49 -4.83 5.84
CA GLN A 148 -3.92 -3.99 6.96
C GLN A 148 -5.31 -3.39 6.72
N LYS A 149 -5.60 -3.01 5.47
CA LYS A 149 -6.94 -2.57 5.07
C LYS A 149 -7.96 -3.69 5.33
N ARG A 150 -7.68 -4.91 4.86
CA ARG A 150 -8.57 -6.06 5.06
C ARG A 150 -8.82 -6.33 6.55
N ALA A 151 -7.75 -6.37 7.36
CA ALA A 151 -7.86 -6.57 8.80
C ALA A 151 -8.69 -5.47 9.48
N LEU A 152 -8.50 -4.21 9.08
CA LEU A 152 -9.28 -3.08 9.58
C LEU A 152 -10.76 -3.21 9.22
N ASP A 153 -11.09 -3.53 7.97
CA ASP A 153 -12.48 -3.69 7.51
C ASP A 153 -13.18 -4.82 8.26
N GLN A 154 -12.50 -5.96 8.44
CA GLN A 154 -13.01 -7.07 9.24
C GLN A 154 -13.28 -6.65 10.70
N ARG A 155 -12.34 -5.91 11.31
CA ARG A 155 -12.49 -5.41 12.69
C ARG A 155 -13.64 -4.40 12.82
N LEU A 156 -13.79 -3.50 11.86
CA LEU A 156 -14.89 -2.53 11.83
C LEU A 156 -16.25 -3.23 11.70
N LEU A 157 -16.34 -4.28 10.86
CA LEU A 157 -17.54 -5.09 10.75
C LEU A 157 -17.89 -5.80 12.07
N LYS A 158 -16.91 -6.38 12.76
CA LYS A 158 -17.09 -6.97 14.11
C LYS A 158 -17.57 -5.93 15.13
N ARG A 159 -16.98 -4.73 15.15
CA ARG A 159 -17.43 -3.63 16.03
C ARG A 159 -18.85 -3.18 15.71
N ARG A 160 -19.21 -3.05 14.44
CA ARG A 160 -20.58 -2.71 14.01
C ARG A 160 -21.59 -3.75 14.45
N GLN A 161 -21.25 -5.04 14.34
CA GLN A 161 -22.10 -6.11 14.86
C GLN A 161 -22.30 -6.01 16.37
N ALA A 162 -21.24 -5.68 17.13
CA ALA A 162 -21.34 -5.49 18.58
C ALA A 162 -22.25 -4.31 18.94
N LEU A 163 -22.18 -3.20 18.20
CA LEU A 163 -23.08 -2.06 18.37
C LEU A 163 -24.53 -2.41 18.01
N GLU A 164 -24.76 -3.11 16.89
CA GLU A 164 -26.09 -3.58 16.47
C GLU A 164 -26.72 -4.48 17.55
N TYR A 165 -25.90 -5.33 18.20
CA TYR A 165 -26.34 -6.13 19.33
C TYR A 165 -26.75 -5.27 20.55
N ILE A 166 -25.93 -4.28 20.93
CA ILE A 166 -26.21 -3.38 22.07
C ILE A 166 -27.48 -2.57 21.83
N GLU A 167 -27.68 -2.04 20.61
CA GLU A 167 -28.88 -1.27 20.27
C GLU A 167 -30.16 -2.11 20.40
N LEU A 168 -30.11 -3.34 19.91
CA LEU A 168 -31.24 -4.27 19.99
C LEU A 168 -31.51 -4.72 21.43
N GLU A 169 -30.47 -4.92 22.24
CA GLU A 169 -30.59 -5.22 23.67
C GLU A 169 -31.23 -4.05 24.43
N ALA A 170 -30.83 -2.81 24.13
CA ALA A 170 -31.42 -1.62 24.73
C ALA A 170 -32.90 -1.43 24.38
N VAL A 171 -33.35 -1.84 23.18
CA VAL A 171 -34.78 -1.86 22.81
C VAL A 171 -35.54 -2.89 23.65
N ASN A 172 -34.98 -4.09 23.79
CA ASN A 172 -35.59 -5.16 24.57
C ASN A 172 -35.68 -4.80 26.08
N ASP A 173 -34.67 -4.10 26.61
CA ASP A 173 -34.67 -3.64 28.00
C ASP A 173 -35.66 -2.51 28.29
N LYS A 174 -36.03 -1.70 27.29
CA LYS A 174 -37.14 -0.75 27.44
C LYS A 174 -38.47 -1.47 27.60
N GLN A 175 -38.71 -2.49 26.77
CA GLN A 175 -39.95 -3.29 26.81
C GLN A 175 -40.07 -4.16 28.07
N ASN A 176 -38.93 -4.50 28.69
CA ASN A 176 -38.88 -5.36 29.89
C ASN A 176 -39.73 -4.81 31.06
N MET A 177 -39.66 -3.50 31.34
CA MET A 177 -40.40 -2.90 32.44
C MET A 177 -41.92 -2.94 32.20
N ASP A 178 -42.37 -2.54 31.01
CA ASP A 178 -43.78 -2.58 30.64
C ASP A 178 -44.32 -4.01 30.72
N THR A 179 -43.57 -4.99 30.21
CA THR A 179 -43.93 -6.40 30.26
C THR A 179 -44.02 -6.92 31.70
N ARG A 180 -43.11 -6.49 32.59
CA ARG A 180 -43.14 -6.83 34.02
C ARG A 180 -44.38 -6.30 34.73
N VAL A 181 -44.74 -5.04 34.45
CA VAL A 181 -45.94 -4.41 35.02
C VAL A 181 -47.21 -5.11 34.50
N GLU A 182 -47.26 -5.45 33.22
CA GLU A 182 -48.38 -6.20 32.62
C GLU A 182 -48.53 -7.60 33.21
N LYS A 183 -47.42 -8.35 33.34
CA LYS A 183 -47.43 -9.67 33.99
C LYS A 183 -47.91 -9.56 35.42
N PHE A 184 -47.37 -8.63 36.21
CA PHE A 184 -47.82 -8.40 37.58
C PHE A 184 -49.32 -8.08 37.66
N LYS A 185 -49.81 -7.17 36.79
CA LYS A 185 -51.24 -6.85 36.71
C LYS A 185 -52.07 -8.10 36.44
N LYS A 186 -51.63 -8.96 35.53
CA LYS A 186 -52.29 -10.23 35.22
C LYS A 186 -52.29 -11.17 36.43
N THR A 187 -51.14 -11.42 37.06
CA THR A 187 -51.02 -12.31 38.24
C THR A 187 -51.94 -11.86 39.39
N VAL A 188 -52.00 -10.54 39.63
CA VAL A 188 -52.85 -9.94 40.67
C VAL A 188 -54.33 -10.04 40.30
N SER A 189 -54.70 -9.73 39.06
CA SER A 189 -56.09 -9.78 38.61
C SER A 189 -56.65 -11.20 38.64
N GLU A 190 -55.88 -12.20 38.19
CA GLU A 190 -56.26 -13.62 38.24
C GLU A 190 -56.40 -14.12 39.69
N SER A 191 -55.48 -13.74 40.57
CA SER A 191 -55.54 -14.18 41.98
C SER A 191 -56.60 -13.45 42.80
N MET A 192 -57.00 -12.24 42.41
CA MET A 192 -58.05 -11.47 43.09
C MET A 192 -59.45 -11.74 42.53
N ALA A 193 -59.59 -12.23 41.31
CA ALA A 193 -60.87 -12.66 40.73
C ALA A 193 -61.55 -13.76 41.58
N ASP A 194 -60.75 -14.70 42.12
CA ASP A 194 -61.21 -15.77 43.03
C ASP A 194 -61.77 -15.23 44.36
N SER A 195 -61.38 -14.02 44.77
CA SER A 195 -61.69 -13.44 46.09
C SER A 195 -62.91 -12.52 46.11
N GLY A 196 -63.52 -12.22 44.96
CA GLY A 196 -64.64 -11.29 44.81
C GLY A 196 -64.33 -9.84 45.21
N LYS A 197 -63.06 -9.51 45.51
CA LYS A 197 -62.62 -8.22 46.04
C LYS A 197 -61.84 -7.42 45.00
N VAL A 198 -62.61 -6.58 44.32
CA VAL A 198 -62.28 -5.21 43.90
C VAL A 198 -61.25 -5.03 42.78
N GLU A 199 -61.75 -5.05 41.54
CA GLU A 199 -61.10 -4.49 40.35
C GLU A 199 -60.64 -3.02 40.55
N SER A 200 -61.26 -2.24 41.44
CA SER A 200 -60.94 -0.81 41.60
C SER A 200 -59.62 -0.52 42.31
N TYR A 201 -59.03 -1.46 43.06
CA TYR A 201 -57.73 -1.26 43.73
C TYR A 201 -56.54 -1.81 42.92
N SER A 202 -56.81 -2.72 41.98
CA SER A 202 -55.80 -3.33 41.09
C SER A 202 -55.06 -2.26 40.28
N ASP A 203 -55.79 -1.37 39.62
CA ASP A 203 -55.19 -0.35 38.74
C ASP A 203 -54.34 0.68 39.50
N ASP A 204 -54.75 1.08 40.71
CA ASP A 204 -53.99 2.03 41.52
C ASP A 204 -52.68 1.42 42.04
N ILE A 205 -52.69 0.13 42.38
CA ILE A 205 -51.51 -0.60 42.85
C ILE A 205 -50.53 -0.86 41.72
N VAL A 206 -51.05 -1.22 40.55
CA VAL A 206 -50.24 -1.36 39.33
C VAL A 206 -49.59 -0.02 38.96
N LYS A 207 -50.31 1.10 39.08
CA LYS A 207 -49.73 2.44 38.89
C LYS A 207 -48.68 2.79 39.94
N GLU A 208 -48.91 2.46 41.21
CA GLU A 208 -47.93 2.68 42.28
C GLU A 208 -46.64 1.88 42.01
N LEU A 209 -46.76 0.61 41.63
CA LEU A 209 -45.63 -0.25 41.28
C LEU A 209 -44.88 0.28 40.06
N ALA A 210 -45.59 0.68 39.00
CA ALA A 210 -44.97 1.25 37.80
C ALA A 210 -44.15 2.51 38.10
N ASN A 211 -44.66 3.40 38.97
CA ASN A 211 -43.92 4.58 39.41
C ASN A 211 -42.66 4.21 40.21
N LYS A 212 -42.73 3.19 41.07
CA LYS A 212 -41.55 2.73 41.83
C LYS A 212 -40.51 2.07 40.94
N PHE A 213 -40.92 1.27 39.96
CA PHE A 213 -40.02 0.70 38.95
C PHE A 213 -39.31 1.78 38.13
N ASP A 214 -40.02 2.84 37.72
CA ASP A 214 -39.39 3.99 37.04
C ASP A 214 -38.36 4.69 37.94
N GLY A 215 -38.65 4.81 39.25
CA GLY A 215 -37.70 5.31 40.24
C GLY A 215 -36.43 4.45 40.35
N ILE A 216 -36.56 3.13 40.47
CA ILE A 216 -35.45 2.17 40.53
C ILE A 216 -34.60 2.28 39.25
N LYS A 217 -35.24 2.28 38.08
CA LYS A 217 -34.54 2.38 36.78
C LYS A 217 -33.73 3.68 36.67
N LYS A 218 -34.31 4.82 37.09
CA LYS A 218 -33.60 6.12 37.10
C LYS A 218 -32.42 6.14 38.06
N TYR A 219 -32.54 5.48 39.21
CA TYR A 219 -31.46 5.38 40.19
C TYR A 219 -30.27 4.58 39.63
N HIS A 220 -30.52 3.37 39.13
CA HIS A 220 -29.47 2.53 38.54
C HIS A 220 -28.88 3.11 37.26
N ALA A 221 -29.68 3.76 36.41
CA ALA A 221 -29.17 4.45 35.22
C ALA A 221 -28.14 5.56 35.57
N LYS A 222 -28.39 6.34 36.62
CA LYS A 222 -27.43 7.36 37.10
C LYS A 222 -26.14 6.72 37.64
N GLY A 223 -26.27 5.66 38.44
CA GLY A 223 -25.12 4.92 38.97
C GLY A 223 -24.28 4.27 37.86
N TYR A 224 -24.94 3.66 36.89
CA TYR A 224 -24.33 3.02 35.73
C TYR A 224 -23.51 3.98 34.90
N ASN A 225 -24.02 5.18 34.60
CA ASN A 225 -23.27 6.17 33.80
C ASN A 225 -21.91 6.52 34.42
N ASN A 226 -21.85 6.64 35.76
CA ASN A 226 -20.61 6.92 36.47
C ASN A 226 -19.63 5.73 36.45
N LEU A 227 -20.14 4.51 36.65
CA LEU A 227 -19.34 3.29 36.61
C LEU A 227 -18.82 3.00 35.20
N SER A 228 -19.69 3.13 34.20
CA SER A 228 -19.40 3.01 32.78
C SER A 228 -18.28 3.96 32.37
N ARG A 229 -18.37 5.25 32.73
CA ARG A 229 -17.32 6.23 32.43
C ARG A 229 -15.96 5.85 33.05
N LYS A 230 -15.94 5.48 34.34
CA LYS A 230 -14.71 5.00 34.99
C LYS A 230 -14.14 3.75 34.33
N LYS A 231 -15.01 2.84 33.88
CA LYS A 231 -14.62 1.62 33.18
C LYS A 231 -14.00 1.94 31.82
N TYR A 232 -14.60 2.84 31.04
CA TYR A 232 -14.03 3.34 29.80
C TYR A 232 -12.64 3.94 29.99
N ASP A 233 -12.44 4.79 31.00
CA ASP A 233 -11.13 5.38 31.28
C ASP A 233 -10.08 4.32 31.66
N SER A 234 -10.48 3.32 32.46
CA SER A 234 -9.62 2.19 32.82
C SER A 234 -9.23 1.34 31.60
N LEU A 235 -10.17 1.05 30.71
CA LEU A 235 -9.94 0.30 29.48
C LEU A 235 -9.03 1.08 28.52
N ALA A 236 -9.25 2.38 28.36
CA ALA A 236 -8.42 3.25 27.54
C ALA A 236 -6.96 3.29 28.04
N ASN A 237 -6.75 3.41 29.35
CA ASN A 237 -5.41 3.38 29.95
C ASN A 237 -4.72 2.02 29.80
N SER A 238 -5.47 0.92 29.96
CA SER A 238 -4.97 -0.44 29.73
C SER A 238 -4.53 -0.64 28.28
N ARG A 239 -5.35 -0.18 27.32
CA ARG A 239 -5.04 -0.19 25.89
C ARG A 239 -3.75 0.59 25.60
N LEU A 240 -3.65 1.84 26.09
CA LEU A 240 -2.46 2.66 25.90
C LEU A 240 -1.20 1.96 26.44
N THR A 241 -1.25 1.44 27.66
CA THR A 241 -0.12 0.77 28.31
C THR A 241 0.34 -0.47 27.53
N LYS A 242 -0.59 -1.28 27.04
CA LYS A 242 -0.25 -2.49 26.25
C LYS A 242 0.35 -2.11 24.89
N PHE A 243 -0.17 -1.08 24.23
CA PHE A 243 0.40 -0.59 22.97
C PHE A 243 1.80 -0.01 23.15
N SER A 244 2.04 0.81 24.17
CA SER A 244 3.37 1.37 24.45
C SER A 244 4.42 0.27 24.63
N LYS A 245 4.12 -0.76 25.44
CA LYS A 245 5.02 -1.91 25.62
C LYS A 245 5.31 -2.67 24.33
N LEU A 246 4.30 -2.83 23.47
CA LEU A 246 4.47 -3.51 22.19
C LEU A 246 5.34 -2.69 21.24
N VAL A 247 5.10 -1.38 21.15
CA VAL A 247 5.89 -0.46 20.31
C VAL A 247 7.35 -0.44 20.78
N GLU A 248 7.61 -0.32 22.08
CA GLU A 248 8.98 -0.36 22.64
C GLU A 248 9.71 -1.67 22.27
N LYS A 249 9.03 -2.82 22.36
CA LYS A 249 9.58 -4.12 21.94
C LYS A 249 9.93 -4.13 20.46
N GLN A 250 9.03 -3.61 19.62
CA GLN A 250 9.20 -3.58 18.17
C GLN A 250 10.33 -2.64 17.73
N ASP A 251 10.45 -1.48 18.37
CA ASP A 251 11.54 -0.53 18.11
C ASP A 251 12.91 -1.12 18.46
N MET A 252 12.98 -1.93 19.53
CA MET A 252 14.21 -2.69 19.87
C MET A 252 14.54 -3.73 18.80
N GLU A 253 13.57 -4.52 18.35
CA GLU A 253 13.78 -5.55 17.31
C GLU A 253 14.22 -4.93 15.97
N ILE A 254 13.60 -3.82 15.56
CA ILE A 254 14.03 -3.05 14.38
C ILE A 254 15.48 -2.57 14.56
N SER A 255 15.80 -1.98 15.71
CA SER A 255 17.14 -1.48 16.01
C SER A 255 18.20 -2.59 16.00
N GLU A 256 17.87 -3.78 16.49
CA GLU A 256 18.74 -4.96 16.44
C GLU A 256 18.96 -5.44 15.01
N LEU A 257 17.90 -5.53 14.21
CA LEU A 257 17.99 -5.93 12.81
C LEU A 257 18.86 -4.95 12.01
N LEU A 258 18.66 -3.64 12.18
CA LEU A 258 19.47 -2.60 11.54
C LEU A 258 20.96 -2.70 11.92
N LYS A 259 21.31 -3.18 13.12
CA LYS A 259 22.71 -3.44 13.52
C LYS A 259 23.33 -4.64 12.81
N THR A 260 22.54 -5.64 12.42
CA THR A 260 23.03 -6.82 11.68
C THR A 260 23.35 -6.53 10.21
N GLU A 261 22.83 -5.42 9.67
CA GLU A 261 23.05 -4.94 8.30
C GLU A 261 24.53 -4.76 7.97
N GLU A 262 25.36 -4.30 8.91
CA GLU A 262 26.79 -4.05 8.68
C GLU A 262 27.55 -5.30 8.22
N LYS A 263 26.96 -6.49 8.44
CA LYS A 263 27.52 -7.80 8.09
C LYS A 263 26.87 -8.43 6.85
N SER A 264 25.74 -7.91 6.37
CA SER A 264 25.04 -8.47 5.21
C SER A 264 25.66 -7.99 3.90
N GLU A 265 26.09 -8.94 3.07
CA GLU A 265 26.57 -8.63 1.71
C GLU A 265 25.45 -8.65 0.68
N ASN A 266 24.27 -9.20 1.00
CA ASN A 266 23.15 -9.30 0.06
C ASN A 266 21.99 -8.36 0.46
N THR A 267 21.79 -7.30 -0.32
CA THR A 267 20.73 -6.30 -0.11
C THR A 267 19.32 -6.88 -0.23
N THR A 268 19.10 -7.84 -1.13
CA THR A 268 17.75 -8.37 -1.36
C THR A 268 17.28 -9.27 -0.23
N ASP A 269 18.18 -10.06 0.36
CA ASP A 269 17.87 -10.90 1.52
C ASP A 269 17.57 -10.05 2.76
N PHE A 270 18.32 -8.96 2.97
CA PHE A 270 18.05 -8.03 4.07
C PHE A 270 16.66 -7.39 3.96
N ILE A 271 16.25 -6.95 2.76
CA ILE A 271 14.91 -6.37 2.55
C ILE A 271 13.81 -7.37 2.90
N LYS A 272 13.99 -8.65 2.54
CA LYS A 272 13.02 -9.70 2.88
C LYS A 272 12.92 -9.87 4.40
N VAL A 273 14.05 -10.00 5.09
CA VAL A 273 14.06 -10.16 6.55
C VAL A 273 13.45 -8.94 7.26
N TYR A 274 13.77 -7.74 6.80
CA TYR A 274 13.18 -6.50 7.34
C TYR A 274 11.67 -6.47 7.14
N HIS A 275 11.21 -6.75 5.93
CA HIS A 275 9.79 -6.74 5.64
C HIS A 275 9.02 -7.85 6.37
N ASP A 276 9.59 -9.04 6.51
CA ASP A 276 8.99 -10.13 7.28
C ASP A 276 8.84 -9.74 8.75
N LEU A 277 9.83 -9.03 9.32
CA LEU A 277 9.75 -8.49 10.69
C LEU A 277 8.62 -7.46 10.84
N ILE A 278 8.56 -6.47 9.93
CA ILE A 278 7.50 -5.46 9.93
C ILE A 278 6.12 -6.10 9.77
N THR A 279 6.00 -7.09 8.89
CA THR A 279 4.77 -7.88 8.71
C THR A 279 4.36 -8.59 10.00
N GLN A 280 5.33 -9.19 10.72
CA GLN A 280 5.06 -9.79 12.03
C GLN A 280 4.61 -8.74 13.06
N HIS A 281 5.27 -7.58 13.12
CA HIS A 281 4.90 -6.49 14.03
C HIS A 281 3.48 -5.99 13.82
N HIS A 282 3.08 -5.84 12.55
CA HIS A 282 1.70 -5.46 12.22
C HIS A 282 0.71 -6.54 12.60
N MET A 283 1.00 -7.82 12.36
CA MET A 283 0.16 -8.92 12.84
C MET A 283 -0.01 -8.94 14.36
N GLU A 284 1.07 -8.69 15.11
CA GLU A 284 1.01 -8.60 16.57
C GLU A 284 0.13 -7.43 17.03
N ARG A 285 0.28 -6.26 16.40
CA ARG A 285 -0.56 -5.07 16.67
C ARG A 285 -2.03 -5.34 16.36
N GLU A 286 -2.32 -6.02 15.25
CA GLU A 286 -3.67 -6.40 14.85
C GLU A 286 -4.32 -7.36 15.84
N LYS A 287 -3.61 -8.43 16.23
CA LYS A 287 -4.08 -9.37 17.26
C LYS A 287 -4.38 -8.65 18.57
N LEU A 288 -3.46 -7.79 19.02
CA LEU A 288 -3.67 -7.00 20.24
C LEU A 288 -4.90 -6.08 20.12
N CYS A 289 -5.14 -5.46 18.96
CA CYS A 289 -6.34 -4.68 18.73
C CYS A 289 -7.61 -5.55 18.85
N GLU A 290 -7.62 -6.73 18.23
CA GLU A 290 -8.79 -7.62 18.27
C GLU A 290 -9.08 -8.13 19.69
N GLU A 291 -8.04 -8.56 20.41
CA GLU A 291 -8.15 -8.99 21.80
C GLU A 291 -8.68 -7.88 22.70
N LEU A 292 -8.16 -6.65 22.56
CA LEU A 292 -8.61 -5.50 23.31
C LEU A 292 -10.04 -5.11 22.95
N ASP A 293 -10.42 -5.12 21.68
CA ASP A 293 -11.79 -4.84 21.27
C ASP A 293 -12.79 -5.85 21.85
N GLN A 294 -12.45 -7.14 21.81
CA GLN A 294 -13.29 -8.19 22.39
C GLN A 294 -13.38 -8.05 23.92
N ASN A 295 -12.26 -7.77 24.58
CA ASN A 295 -12.22 -7.59 26.02
C ASN A 295 -13.01 -6.35 26.45
N ASP A 296 -12.86 -5.22 25.75
CA ASP A 296 -13.59 -3.99 26.04
C ASP A 296 -15.12 -4.22 25.89
N ILE A 297 -15.54 -4.88 24.81
CA ILE A 297 -16.97 -5.23 24.60
C ILE A 297 -17.47 -6.14 25.73
N LYS A 298 -16.68 -7.15 26.10
CA LYS A 298 -17.05 -8.10 27.15
C LYS A 298 -17.18 -7.41 28.50
N GLU A 299 -16.18 -6.63 28.90
CA GLU A 299 -16.17 -5.91 30.18
C GLU A 299 -17.31 -4.89 30.28
N MET A 300 -17.66 -4.22 29.18
CA MET A 300 -18.81 -3.30 29.14
C MET A 300 -20.15 -4.05 29.24
N ARG A 301 -20.28 -5.22 28.58
CA ARG A 301 -21.45 -6.08 28.74
C ARG A 301 -21.58 -6.64 30.14
N ASP A 302 -20.50 -7.11 30.74
CA ASP A 302 -20.51 -7.65 32.10
C ASP A 302 -21.02 -6.58 33.08
N LEU A 303 -20.61 -5.32 32.91
CA LEU A 303 -21.08 -4.18 33.71
C LEU A 303 -22.58 -3.89 33.48
N GLU A 304 -23.06 -3.98 32.25
CA GLU A 304 -24.49 -3.83 31.92
C GLU A 304 -25.36 -4.98 32.43
N GLN A 305 -24.86 -6.21 32.35
CA GLN A 305 -25.52 -7.38 32.91
C GLN A 305 -25.59 -7.28 34.43
N GLU A 306 -24.52 -6.83 35.09
CA GLU A 306 -24.51 -6.61 36.54
C GLU A 306 -25.52 -5.52 36.95
N ARG A 307 -25.63 -4.43 36.17
CA ARG A 307 -26.68 -3.40 36.35
C ARG A 307 -28.06 -4.03 36.25
N THR A 308 -28.31 -4.77 35.17
CA THR A 308 -29.63 -5.36 34.87
C THR A 308 -30.03 -6.38 35.93
N ASN A 309 -29.08 -7.17 36.44
CA ASN A 309 -29.34 -8.12 37.53
C ASN A 309 -29.73 -7.39 38.83
N LYS A 310 -28.98 -6.35 39.23
CA LYS A 310 -29.31 -5.54 40.42
C LYS A 310 -30.65 -4.81 40.28
N GLU A 311 -30.92 -4.25 39.10
CA GLU A 311 -32.22 -3.65 38.77
C GLU A 311 -33.33 -4.68 38.91
N ASN A 312 -33.13 -5.91 38.41
CA ASN A 312 -34.12 -6.98 38.49
C ASN A 312 -34.37 -7.44 39.93
N GLU A 313 -33.32 -7.62 40.72
CA GLU A 313 -33.40 -8.01 42.13
C GLU A 313 -34.17 -6.98 42.97
N GLU A 314 -33.90 -5.68 42.75
CA GLU A 314 -34.63 -4.60 43.43
C GLU A 314 -36.10 -4.51 42.99
N MET A 315 -36.38 -4.71 41.70
CA MET A 315 -37.76 -4.78 41.20
C MET A 315 -38.52 -5.95 41.82
N ASP A 316 -37.93 -7.14 41.88
CA ASP A 316 -38.57 -8.32 42.48
C ASP A 316 -38.81 -8.11 43.99
N SER A 317 -37.86 -7.47 44.70
CA SER A 317 -38.04 -7.06 46.10
C SER A 317 -39.20 -6.08 46.28
N GLU A 318 -39.37 -5.14 45.36
CA GLU A 318 -40.46 -4.16 45.42
C GLU A 318 -41.82 -4.78 45.10
N VAL A 319 -41.87 -5.81 44.24
CA VAL A 319 -43.06 -6.66 44.04
C VAL A 319 -43.45 -7.35 45.35
N GLU A 320 -42.50 -7.99 46.04
CA GLU A 320 -42.80 -8.64 47.31
C GLU A 320 -43.33 -7.66 48.36
N LYS A 321 -42.77 -6.45 48.45
CA LYS A 321 -43.25 -5.40 49.36
C LYS A 321 -44.65 -4.92 49.01
N THR A 322 -44.92 -4.69 47.72
CA THR A 322 -46.25 -4.22 47.27
C THR A 322 -47.33 -5.29 47.46
N VAL A 323 -47.02 -6.57 47.23
CA VAL A 323 -47.94 -7.69 47.52
C VAL A 323 -48.13 -7.89 49.03
N LYS A 324 -47.11 -7.67 49.86
CA LYS A 324 -47.27 -7.68 51.34
C LYS A 324 -48.11 -6.50 51.83
N ASN A 325 -47.99 -5.32 51.22
CA ASN A 325 -48.83 -4.15 51.52
C ASN A 325 -50.28 -4.32 51.04
N LEU A 326 -50.52 -5.19 50.06
CA LEU A 326 -51.87 -5.56 49.63
C LEU A 326 -52.64 -6.26 50.76
N THR A 327 -51.98 -7.14 51.52
CA THR A 327 -52.55 -7.86 52.67
C THR A 327 -53.21 -6.94 53.70
N SER A 328 -52.62 -5.77 53.96
CA SER A 328 -53.15 -4.79 54.93
C SER A 328 -54.31 -3.96 54.38
N ARG A 329 -54.57 -3.99 53.06
CA ARG A 329 -55.64 -3.24 52.40
C ARG A 329 -56.83 -4.11 51.99
N THR A 330 -56.66 -5.42 51.76
CA THR A 330 -57.71 -6.28 51.16
C THR A 330 -58.16 -7.48 52.04
N ASN A 331 -57.58 -7.66 53.25
CA ASN A 331 -57.82 -8.83 54.12
C ASN A 331 -57.52 -10.17 53.42
N MET A 332 -56.43 -10.25 52.66
CA MET A 332 -55.94 -11.51 52.06
C MET A 332 -55.22 -12.37 53.11
N THR A 333 -55.29 -13.69 52.95
CA THR A 333 -54.57 -14.63 53.80
C THR A 333 -53.09 -14.70 53.43
N SER A 334 -52.24 -15.08 54.40
CA SER A 334 -50.79 -15.25 54.14
C SER A 334 -50.49 -16.30 53.06
N SER A 335 -51.38 -17.28 52.86
CA SER A 335 -51.27 -18.30 51.82
C SER A 335 -51.52 -17.73 50.42
N GLU A 336 -52.53 -16.88 50.27
CA GLU A 336 -52.84 -16.20 49.00
C GLU A 336 -51.74 -15.22 48.58
N VAL A 337 -51.16 -14.49 49.55
CA VAL A 337 -49.99 -13.60 49.34
C VAL A 337 -48.78 -14.39 48.87
N ALA A 338 -48.48 -15.53 49.49
CA ALA A 338 -47.39 -16.40 49.09
C ALA A 338 -47.60 -16.94 47.66
N ARG A 339 -48.84 -17.36 47.33
CA ARG A 339 -49.21 -17.85 46.00
C ARG A 339 -49.00 -16.80 44.91
N ILE A 340 -49.37 -15.53 45.16
CA ILE A 340 -49.17 -14.44 44.19
C ILE A 340 -47.67 -14.20 43.92
N ILE A 341 -46.86 -14.16 44.99
CA ILE A 341 -45.41 -13.95 44.87
C ILE A 341 -44.77 -15.11 44.10
N GLU A 342 -45.13 -16.35 44.43
CA GLU A 342 -44.62 -17.55 43.77
C GLU A 342 -45.00 -17.61 42.30
N ASN A 343 -46.27 -17.35 41.97
CA ASN A 343 -46.74 -17.28 40.58
C ASN A 343 -46.01 -16.19 39.79
N HIS A 344 -45.84 -14.99 40.37
CA HIS A 344 -45.11 -13.92 39.70
C HIS A 344 -43.65 -14.28 39.43
N LYS A 345 -42.96 -14.89 40.40
CA LYS A 345 -41.58 -15.38 40.22
C LYS A 345 -41.49 -16.41 39.11
N ALA A 346 -42.39 -17.39 39.08
CA ALA A 346 -42.42 -18.40 38.02
C ALA A 346 -42.71 -17.79 36.63
N GLU A 347 -43.60 -16.79 36.55
CA GLU A 347 -43.87 -16.07 35.30
C GLU A 347 -42.68 -15.22 34.82
N MET A 348 -41.89 -14.69 35.75
CA MET A 348 -40.68 -13.91 35.47
C MET A 348 -39.49 -14.80 35.09
N GLU A 349 -39.31 -15.94 35.73
CA GLU A 349 -38.30 -16.94 35.32
C GLU A 349 -38.57 -17.42 33.89
N ASN A 350 -39.81 -17.79 33.57
CA ASN A 350 -40.20 -18.18 32.22
C ASN A 350 -39.99 -17.05 31.19
N TYR A 351 -40.24 -15.81 31.57
CA TYR A 351 -39.98 -14.66 30.71
C TYR A 351 -38.48 -14.45 30.45
N ASN A 352 -37.67 -14.50 31.51
CA ASN A 352 -36.22 -14.33 31.41
C ASN A 352 -35.58 -15.45 30.58
N ALA A 353 -36.05 -16.69 30.72
CA ALA A 353 -35.62 -17.82 29.90
C ALA A 353 -35.92 -17.59 28.40
N LYS A 354 -37.14 -17.19 28.06
CA LYS A 354 -37.52 -16.85 26.67
C LYS A 354 -36.71 -15.69 26.12
N LYS A 355 -36.52 -14.63 26.91
CA LYS A 355 -35.70 -13.47 26.54
C LYS A 355 -34.26 -13.87 26.26
N GLN A 356 -33.71 -14.81 27.04
CA GLN A 356 -32.35 -15.30 26.84
C GLN A 356 -32.21 -16.16 25.58
N GLU A 357 -33.23 -16.97 25.26
CA GLU A 357 -33.31 -17.70 24.00
C GLU A 357 -33.40 -16.76 22.80
N GLU A 358 -34.25 -15.73 22.86
CA GLU A 358 -34.34 -14.67 21.83
C GLU A 358 -33.00 -13.93 21.65
N LYS A 359 -32.30 -13.60 22.74
CA LYS A 359 -30.95 -13.01 22.69
C LYS A 359 -29.95 -13.93 21.98
N GLN A 360 -30.03 -15.25 22.19
CA GLN A 360 -29.16 -16.22 21.51
C GLN A 360 -29.49 -16.31 20.02
N ILE A 361 -30.77 -16.41 19.66
CA ILE A 361 -31.22 -16.42 18.25
C ILE A 361 -30.75 -15.15 17.54
N MET A 362 -30.91 -13.99 18.17
CA MET A 362 -30.48 -12.71 17.62
C MET A 362 -28.97 -12.65 17.42
N LEU A 363 -28.18 -13.19 18.36
CA LEU A 363 -26.73 -13.27 18.24
C LEU A 363 -26.31 -14.16 17.07
N VAL A 364 -26.98 -15.30 16.87
CA VAL A 364 -26.74 -16.19 15.71
C VAL A 364 -27.06 -15.48 14.40
N GLN A 365 -28.21 -14.81 14.30
CA GLN A 365 -28.59 -14.05 13.10
C GLN A 365 -27.59 -12.93 12.78
N LEU A 366 -27.12 -12.21 13.81
CA LEU A 366 -26.10 -11.18 13.64
C LEU A 366 -24.76 -11.78 13.20
N GLN A 367 -24.39 -12.96 13.68
CA GLN A 367 -23.18 -13.66 13.24
C GLN A 367 -23.29 -14.12 11.78
N GLU A 368 -24.45 -14.62 11.35
CA GLU A 368 -24.69 -14.97 9.95
C GLU A 368 -24.63 -13.75 9.04
N ARG A 369 -25.27 -12.63 9.44
CA ARG A 369 -25.15 -11.35 8.72
C ARG A 369 -23.70 -10.87 8.65
N LEU A 370 -22.93 -11.00 9.73
CA LEU A 370 -21.50 -10.67 9.72
C LEU A 370 -20.76 -11.53 8.71
N LYS A 371 -20.97 -12.85 8.69
CA LYS A 371 -20.34 -13.77 7.72
C LYS A 371 -20.68 -13.38 6.28
N GLN A 372 -21.93 -13.01 6.00
CA GLN A 372 -22.34 -12.53 4.68
C GLN A 372 -21.65 -11.21 4.33
N ARG A 373 -21.61 -10.23 5.24
CA ARG A 373 -20.90 -8.95 5.04
C ARG A 373 -19.41 -9.16 4.80
N LEU A 374 -18.77 -10.08 5.53
CA LEU A 374 -17.36 -10.45 5.35
C LEU A 374 -17.13 -11.06 3.96
N LYS A 375 -18.00 -11.97 3.53
CA LYS A 375 -17.92 -12.58 2.19
C LYS A 375 -18.06 -11.53 1.08
N VAL A 376 -19.02 -10.62 1.19
CA VAL A 376 -19.19 -9.52 0.23
C VAL A 376 -17.97 -8.59 0.22
N ALA A 377 -17.37 -8.32 1.38
CA ALA A 377 -16.15 -7.52 1.46
C ALA A 377 -14.97 -8.23 0.76
N ASP A 378 -14.79 -9.53 1.00
CA ASP A 378 -13.77 -10.34 0.33
C ASP A 378 -14.01 -10.40 -1.20
N ASP A 379 -15.25 -10.59 -1.65
CA ASP A 379 -15.60 -10.62 -3.08
C ASP A 379 -15.32 -9.26 -3.77
N ASN A 380 -15.66 -8.15 -3.11
CA ASN A 380 -15.37 -6.80 -3.61
C ASN A 380 -13.85 -6.53 -3.66
N GLU A 381 -13.08 -7.06 -2.72
CA GLU A 381 -11.61 -6.94 -2.73
C GLU A 381 -11.00 -7.69 -3.92
N VAL A 382 -11.48 -8.90 -4.21
CA VAL A 382 -11.04 -9.68 -5.38
C VAL A 382 -11.38 -8.96 -6.68
N LEU A 383 -12.55 -8.32 -6.76
CA LEU A 383 -12.93 -7.49 -7.91
C LEU A 383 -12.03 -6.25 -8.05
N ASP A 384 -11.81 -5.50 -6.97
CA ASP A 384 -10.91 -4.34 -6.93
C ASP A 384 -9.47 -4.72 -7.38
N GLN A 385 -8.95 -5.86 -6.91
CA GLN A 385 -7.63 -6.38 -7.32
C GLN A 385 -7.61 -6.72 -8.82
N ARG A 386 -8.64 -7.43 -9.30
CA ARG A 386 -8.74 -7.80 -10.71
C ARG A 386 -8.84 -6.58 -11.63
N ASP A 387 -9.61 -5.58 -11.26
CA ASP A 387 -9.75 -4.34 -12.03
C ASP A 387 -8.43 -3.56 -12.07
N SER A 388 -7.71 -3.52 -10.95
CA SER A 388 -6.35 -2.97 -10.88
C SER A 388 -5.41 -3.69 -11.84
N ASP A 389 -5.37 -5.03 -11.80
CA ASP A 389 -4.51 -5.83 -12.69
C ASP A 389 -4.85 -5.66 -14.18
N VAL A 390 -6.13 -5.55 -14.52
CA VAL A 390 -6.57 -5.25 -15.89
C VAL A 390 -6.12 -3.86 -16.34
N LEU A 391 -6.21 -2.85 -15.46
CA LEU A 391 -5.73 -1.50 -15.75
C LEU A 391 -4.21 -1.48 -15.96
N LYS A 392 -3.45 -2.13 -15.07
CA LYS A 392 -1.99 -2.29 -15.20
C LYS A 392 -1.63 -2.93 -16.54
N LYS A 393 -2.33 -4.01 -16.91
CA LYS A 393 -2.09 -4.71 -18.18
C LYS A 393 -2.34 -3.80 -19.39
N LYS A 394 -3.48 -3.09 -19.42
CA LYS A 394 -3.78 -2.14 -20.51
C LYS A 394 -2.73 -1.03 -20.61
N GLN A 395 -2.24 -0.54 -19.48
CA GLN A 395 -1.17 0.45 -19.40
C GLN A 395 0.15 -0.10 -19.97
N MET A 396 0.52 -1.34 -19.64
CA MET A 396 1.70 -2.01 -20.21
C MET A 396 1.56 -2.19 -21.73
N ASP A 397 0.41 -2.67 -22.20
CA ASP A 397 0.15 -2.89 -23.63
C ASP A 397 0.24 -1.57 -24.43
N THR A 398 -0.21 -0.46 -23.83
CA THR A 398 -0.13 0.88 -24.45
C THR A 398 1.31 1.37 -24.53
N LEU A 399 2.12 1.16 -23.48
CA LEU A 399 3.53 1.52 -23.48
C LEU A 399 4.32 0.68 -24.50
N ASP A 400 4.03 -0.60 -24.60
CA ASP A 400 4.67 -1.49 -25.58
C ASP A 400 4.38 -1.03 -27.03
N LEU A 401 3.17 -0.51 -27.29
CA LEU A 401 2.84 0.13 -28.57
C LEU A 401 3.68 1.40 -28.83
N VAL A 402 3.89 2.24 -27.81
CA VAL A 402 4.74 3.44 -27.93
C VAL A 402 6.20 3.06 -28.15
N LEU A 403 6.72 2.07 -27.42
CA LEU A 403 8.10 1.59 -27.55
C LEU A 403 8.36 0.89 -28.89
N SER A 404 7.37 0.16 -29.42
CA SER A 404 7.46 -0.44 -30.75
C SER A 404 7.40 0.59 -31.89
N SER A 405 6.71 1.72 -31.69
CA SER A 405 6.74 2.85 -32.63
C SER A 405 8.08 3.61 -32.64
N ASN A 406 8.84 3.56 -31.55
CA ASN A 406 10.18 4.13 -31.45
C ASN A 406 11.22 3.20 -32.10
N MET A 407 11.42 3.33 -33.42
CA MET A 407 12.35 2.51 -34.22
C MET A 407 13.82 2.51 -33.75
N ASP A 408 14.18 3.41 -32.82
CA ASP A 408 15.57 3.66 -32.42
C ASP A 408 16.01 3.02 -31.10
N LEU A 409 15.11 2.39 -30.33
CA LEU A 409 15.48 1.71 -29.08
C LEU A 409 15.82 0.24 -29.33
N THR A 410 16.91 -0.26 -28.73
CA THR A 410 17.21 -1.70 -28.73
C THR A 410 16.21 -2.46 -27.85
N GLU A 411 16.01 -3.76 -28.09
CA GLU A 411 15.11 -4.59 -27.27
C GLU A 411 15.51 -4.60 -25.78
N GLU A 412 16.82 -4.55 -25.47
CA GLU A 412 17.32 -4.44 -24.09
C GLU A 412 16.92 -3.10 -23.43
N GLU A 413 16.87 -2.01 -24.20
CA GLU A 413 16.44 -0.68 -23.72
C GLU A 413 14.92 -0.61 -23.58
N LYS A 414 14.16 -1.22 -24.49
CA LYS A 414 12.70 -1.34 -24.37
C LYS A 414 12.30 -2.13 -23.12
N GLU A 415 12.96 -3.26 -22.85
CA GLU A 415 12.69 -4.08 -21.67
C GLU A 415 13.02 -3.33 -20.35
N ARG A 416 14.07 -2.48 -20.35
CA ARG A 416 14.36 -1.60 -19.21
C ARG A 416 13.26 -0.56 -18.98
N VAL A 417 12.79 0.10 -20.05
CA VAL A 417 11.71 1.09 -19.96
C VAL A 417 10.42 0.44 -19.44
N MET A 418 10.08 -0.75 -19.93
CA MET A 418 8.92 -1.52 -19.45
C MET A 418 9.03 -1.87 -17.96
N LYS A 419 10.20 -2.33 -17.50
CA LYS A 419 10.42 -2.63 -16.07
C LYS A 419 10.30 -1.39 -15.20
N GLU A 420 10.94 -0.27 -15.56
CA GLU A 420 10.82 0.97 -14.79
C GLU A 420 9.36 1.48 -14.77
N TYR A 421 8.63 1.31 -15.87
CA TYR A 421 7.21 1.66 -15.92
C TYR A 421 6.35 0.80 -15.00
N GLU A 422 6.57 -0.52 -14.97
CA GLU A 422 5.85 -1.44 -14.06
C GLU A 422 6.06 -1.06 -12.60
N GLN A 423 7.28 -0.68 -12.23
CA GLN A 423 7.63 -0.22 -10.89
C GLN A 423 6.90 1.10 -10.55
N ASN A 424 6.87 2.04 -11.50
CA ASN A 424 6.14 3.30 -11.35
C ASN A 424 4.62 3.08 -11.23
N VAL A 425 4.04 2.18 -12.04
CA VAL A 425 2.62 1.81 -11.93
C VAL A 425 2.31 1.25 -10.54
N GLN A 426 3.18 0.40 -9.99
CA GLN A 426 3.00 -0.16 -8.65
C GLN A 426 3.05 0.93 -7.57
N ALA A 427 4.02 1.86 -7.64
CA ALA A 427 4.14 2.96 -6.71
C ALA A 427 2.91 3.90 -6.74
N VAL A 428 2.43 4.22 -7.94
CA VAL A 428 1.20 5.01 -8.15
C VAL A 428 -0.03 4.25 -7.63
N SER A 429 -0.12 2.94 -7.88
CA SER A 429 -1.23 2.11 -7.38
C SER A 429 -1.31 2.14 -5.84
N ASN A 430 -0.16 2.02 -5.16
CA ASN A 430 -0.08 2.14 -3.69
C ASN A 430 -0.48 3.54 -3.20
N GLN A 431 -0.16 4.59 -3.96
CA GLN A 431 -0.57 5.95 -3.63
C GLN A 431 -2.09 6.15 -3.79
N LEU A 432 -2.66 5.66 -4.89
CA LEU A 432 -4.11 5.72 -5.14
C LEU A 432 -4.88 4.90 -4.11
N LEU A 433 -4.37 3.74 -3.68
CA LEU A 433 -4.96 2.96 -2.61
C LEU A 433 -5.03 3.76 -1.30
N ARG A 434 -3.93 4.43 -0.93
CA ARG A 434 -3.89 5.31 0.26
C ARG A 434 -4.87 6.47 0.14
N SER A 435 -4.96 7.09 -1.03
CA SER A 435 -5.93 8.16 -1.26
C SER A 435 -7.38 7.69 -1.18
N LYS A 436 -7.71 6.55 -1.79
CA LYS A 436 -9.01 5.88 -1.67
C LYS A 436 -9.37 5.63 -0.20
N LEU A 437 -8.41 5.16 0.60
CA LEU A 437 -8.59 4.95 2.05
C LEU A 437 -8.83 6.25 2.82
N ARG A 438 -8.06 7.32 2.53
CA ARG A 438 -8.27 8.65 3.13
C ARG A 438 -9.66 9.18 2.85
N GLN A 439 -10.06 9.13 1.59
CA GLN A 439 -11.37 9.60 1.16
C GLN A 439 -12.48 8.75 1.79
N GLN A 440 -12.36 7.40 1.80
CA GLN A 440 -13.34 6.53 2.47
C GLN A 440 -13.51 6.86 3.96
N LYS A 441 -12.42 7.11 4.70
CA LYS A 441 -12.54 7.53 6.10
C LYS A 441 -13.11 8.93 6.25
N GLY A 442 -12.75 9.86 5.38
CA GLY A 442 -13.37 11.20 5.37
C GLY A 442 -14.88 11.12 5.16
N LEU A 443 -15.33 10.26 4.24
CA LEU A 443 -16.75 9.97 4.07
C LEU A 443 -17.35 9.36 5.34
N GLU A 444 -16.68 8.39 5.96
CA GLU A 444 -17.18 7.76 7.18
C GLU A 444 -17.34 8.78 8.32
N ILE A 445 -16.39 9.71 8.48
CA ILE A 445 -16.48 10.78 9.49
C ILE A 445 -17.62 11.75 9.16
N LYS A 446 -17.75 12.20 7.90
CA LYS A 446 -18.86 13.04 7.44
C LYS A 446 -20.22 12.38 7.72
N LEU A 447 -20.34 11.08 7.43
CA LEU A 447 -21.56 10.30 7.68
C LEU A 447 -21.80 10.08 9.18
N GLN A 448 -20.76 9.84 9.98
CA GLN A 448 -20.88 9.70 11.43
C GLN A 448 -21.33 11.01 12.09
N GLN A 449 -20.81 12.16 11.66
CA GLN A 449 -21.26 13.47 12.16
C GLN A 449 -22.75 13.70 11.88
N LYS A 450 -23.19 13.37 10.67
CA LYS A 450 -24.61 13.45 10.28
C LYS A 450 -25.49 12.46 11.06
N LYS A 451 -25.00 11.25 11.31
CA LYS A 451 -25.67 10.29 12.21
C LYS A 451 -25.77 10.82 13.65
N ALA A 452 -24.71 11.43 14.18
CA ALA A 452 -24.73 12.02 15.51
C ALA A 452 -25.69 13.22 15.61
N GLN A 453 -25.83 14.02 14.55
CA GLN A 453 -26.85 15.07 14.47
C GLN A 453 -28.26 14.45 14.49
N LEU A 454 -28.50 13.38 13.73
CA LEU A 454 -29.73 12.60 13.76
C LEU A 454 -30.03 12.02 15.16
N GLU A 455 -29.03 11.47 15.85
CA GLU A 455 -29.18 10.98 17.22
C GLU A 455 -29.54 12.10 18.20
N LYS A 456 -28.93 13.29 18.07
CA LYS A 456 -29.28 14.46 18.89
C LYS A 456 -30.73 14.89 18.66
N LEU A 457 -31.19 14.90 17.41
CA LEU A 457 -32.60 15.20 17.09
C LEU A 457 -33.55 14.14 17.66
N ASN A 458 -33.18 12.86 17.55
CA ASN A 458 -33.96 11.75 18.14
C ASN A 458 -34.01 11.82 19.68
N LEU A 459 -32.90 12.21 20.33
CA LEU A 459 -32.84 12.44 21.77
C LEU A 459 -33.72 13.63 22.17
N ALA A 460 -33.62 14.76 21.46
CA ALA A 460 -34.47 15.93 21.70
C ALA A 460 -35.96 15.60 21.53
N MET A 461 -36.31 14.76 20.55
CA MET A 461 -37.68 14.28 20.37
C MET A 461 -38.16 13.46 21.58
N ARG A 462 -37.33 12.52 22.06
CA ARG A 462 -37.63 11.73 23.26
C ARG A 462 -37.73 12.59 24.51
N ASP A 463 -36.90 13.62 24.66
CA ASP A 463 -36.93 14.51 25.83
C ASP A 463 -38.22 15.35 25.86
N ILE A 464 -38.71 15.79 24.68
CA ILE A 464 -39.99 16.48 24.56
C ILE A 464 -41.17 15.52 24.81
N GLU A 465 -41.11 14.30 24.29
CA GLU A 465 -42.11 13.25 24.57
C GLU A 465 -42.20 12.93 26.07
N ASN A 466 -41.07 12.91 26.77
CA ASN A 466 -40.98 12.59 28.21
C ASN A 466 -41.18 13.79 29.15
N SER A 467 -41.15 15.02 28.65
CA SER A 467 -41.32 16.25 29.46
C SER A 467 -42.69 16.31 30.13
N LYS A 468 -42.78 16.44 31.45
CA LYS A 468 -44.07 16.60 32.16
C LYS A 468 -44.56 18.06 32.21
N GLU A 469 -43.72 19.01 31.82
CA GLU A 469 -43.97 20.46 31.95
C GLU A 469 -44.68 21.07 30.74
N LEU A 470 -44.62 20.40 29.57
CA LEU A 470 -45.20 20.90 28.32
C LEU A 470 -46.67 20.49 28.16
N LYS A 471 -47.52 21.44 27.74
CA LYS A 471 -48.92 21.15 27.37
C LYS A 471 -48.97 20.22 26.16
N GLU A 472 -49.94 19.31 26.14
CA GLU A 472 -50.07 18.23 25.15
C GLU A 472 -50.13 18.74 23.68
N LYS A 473 -50.77 19.89 23.45
CA LYS A 473 -50.80 20.58 22.14
C LYS A 473 -49.43 21.15 21.73
N GLU A 474 -48.63 21.63 22.68
CA GLU A 474 -47.29 22.17 22.41
C GLU A 474 -46.28 21.04 22.21
N LYS A 475 -46.40 19.94 22.97
CA LYS A 475 -45.67 18.69 22.69
C LYS A 475 -45.91 18.23 21.26
N LYS A 476 -47.18 18.02 20.86
CA LYS A 476 -47.52 17.57 19.49
C LYS A 476 -46.93 18.48 18.41
N LYS A 477 -47.02 19.80 18.57
CA LYS A 477 -46.42 20.75 17.61
C LYS A 477 -44.89 20.65 17.55
N MET A 478 -44.22 20.44 18.68
CA MET A 478 -42.76 20.32 18.75
C MET A 478 -42.27 18.96 18.23
N THR A 479 -42.99 17.88 18.52
CA THR A 479 -42.69 16.54 17.99
C THR A 479 -42.93 16.48 16.48
N ASP A 480 -43.99 17.10 15.97
CA ASP A 480 -44.26 17.15 14.52
C ASP A 480 -43.20 17.97 13.77
N LYS A 481 -42.68 19.04 14.39
CA LYS A 481 -41.53 19.80 13.85
C LYS A 481 -40.26 18.97 13.85
N LEU A 482 -39.91 18.35 14.98
CA LEU A 482 -38.72 17.50 15.09
C LEU A 482 -38.79 16.26 14.18
N SER A 483 -39.97 15.67 13.98
CA SER A 483 -40.17 14.57 13.03
C SER A 483 -39.89 15.01 11.60
N LYS A 484 -40.37 16.21 11.20
CA LYS A 484 -40.03 16.79 9.89
C LYS A 484 -38.54 17.09 9.78
N ASP A 485 -37.92 17.60 10.83
CA ASP A 485 -36.47 17.88 10.86
C ASP A 485 -35.65 16.59 10.78
N ILE A 486 -36.08 15.51 11.43
CA ILE A 486 -35.48 14.17 11.34
C ILE A 486 -35.58 13.61 9.91
N ASP A 487 -36.75 13.71 9.28
CA ASP A 487 -36.94 13.21 7.92
C ASP A 487 -36.18 14.04 6.88
N ASN A 488 -36.10 15.36 7.08
CA ASN A 488 -35.24 16.23 6.29
C ASN A 488 -33.75 15.88 6.49
N GLU A 489 -33.30 15.67 7.73
CA GLU A 489 -31.90 15.30 8.00
C GLU A 489 -31.56 13.90 7.45
N LYS A 490 -32.50 12.94 7.44
CA LYS A 490 -32.32 11.64 6.77
C LYS A 490 -32.16 11.81 5.25
N LYS A 491 -32.97 12.66 4.62
CA LYS A 491 -32.82 12.96 3.18
C LYS A 491 -31.49 13.64 2.89
N LEU A 492 -31.12 14.66 3.68
CA LEU A 492 -29.84 15.34 3.57
C LEU A 492 -28.66 14.39 3.82
N LEU A 493 -28.80 13.41 4.72
CA LEU A 493 -27.77 12.39 4.94
C LEU A 493 -27.58 11.50 3.71
N GLU A 494 -28.66 11.10 3.04
CA GLU A 494 -28.56 10.24 1.84
C GLU A 494 -28.11 11.03 0.60
N GLU A 495 -28.53 12.29 0.46
CA GLU A 495 -28.02 13.22 -0.56
C GLU A 495 -26.54 13.51 -0.33
N ALA A 496 -26.11 13.79 0.91
CA ALA A 496 -24.70 13.98 1.25
C ALA A 496 -23.87 12.72 0.99
N LYS A 497 -24.42 11.53 1.25
CA LYS A 497 -23.77 10.26 0.93
C LYS A 497 -23.57 10.10 -0.58
N GLN A 498 -24.59 10.36 -1.39
CA GLN A 498 -24.49 10.29 -2.85
C GLN A 498 -23.53 11.33 -3.42
N ALA A 499 -23.65 12.59 -2.97
CA ALA A 499 -22.79 13.68 -3.39
C ALA A 499 -21.32 13.41 -3.04
N ALA A 500 -21.06 12.89 -1.84
CA ALA A 500 -19.71 12.65 -1.39
C ALA A 500 -19.09 11.37 -2.03
N ILE A 501 -19.88 10.36 -2.38
CA ILE A 501 -19.43 9.25 -3.26
C ILE A 501 -19.07 9.80 -4.65
N ALA A 502 -19.90 10.66 -5.24
CA ALA A 502 -19.64 11.24 -6.55
C ALA A 502 -18.38 12.13 -6.54
N GLU A 503 -18.21 12.96 -5.51
CA GLU A 503 -17.01 13.76 -5.29
C GLU A 503 -15.77 12.87 -5.13
N GLN A 504 -15.87 11.78 -4.37
CA GLN A 504 -14.79 10.81 -4.20
C GLN A 504 -14.37 10.21 -5.55
N VAL A 505 -15.33 9.76 -6.37
CA VAL A 505 -15.03 9.21 -7.70
C VAL A 505 -14.34 10.25 -8.59
N LEU A 506 -14.77 11.50 -8.54
CA LEU A 506 -14.17 12.58 -9.34
C LEU A 506 -12.75 12.91 -8.86
N GLN A 507 -12.52 12.98 -7.55
CA GLN A 507 -11.20 13.18 -6.97
C GLN A 507 -10.26 12.02 -7.29
N LEU A 508 -10.70 10.76 -7.14
CA LEU A 508 -9.90 9.60 -7.53
C LEU A 508 -9.52 9.64 -9.00
N LYS A 509 -10.44 10.01 -9.89
CA LYS A 509 -10.13 10.16 -11.32
C LYS A 509 -9.05 11.21 -11.55
N LYS A 510 -9.20 12.39 -10.93
CA LYS A 510 -8.23 13.47 -11.07
C LYS A 510 -6.85 13.09 -10.51
N GLU A 511 -6.80 12.47 -9.34
CA GLU A 511 -5.56 11.96 -8.74
C GLU A 511 -4.94 10.86 -9.61
N THR A 512 -5.75 9.99 -10.23
CA THR A 512 -5.28 8.98 -11.19
C THR A 512 -4.66 9.65 -12.42
N GLU A 513 -5.33 10.66 -12.99
CA GLU A 513 -4.82 11.41 -14.14
C GLU A 513 -3.52 12.16 -13.83
N ASP A 514 -3.43 12.82 -12.68
CA ASP A 514 -2.23 13.57 -12.28
C ASP A 514 -1.05 12.62 -12.01
N ALA A 515 -1.31 11.45 -11.40
CA ALA A 515 -0.28 10.43 -11.20
C ALA A 515 0.20 9.84 -12.54
N LEU A 516 -0.71 9.59 -13.50
CA LEU A 516 -0.35 9.14 -14.84
C LEU A 516 0.47 10.18 -15.61
N LYS A 517 0.16 11.47 -15.50
CA LYS A 517 0.96 12.53 -16.13
C LYS A 517 2.40 12.57 -15.61
N VAL A 518 2.59 12.43 -14.29
CA VAL A 518 3.93 12.37 -13.70
C VAL A 518 4.69 11.17 -14.24
N GLN A 519 4.02 10.01 -14.32
CA GLN A 519 4.59 8.79 -14.86
C GLN A 519 4.97 8.93 -16.35
N ASP A 520 4.09 9.50 -17.18
CA ASP A 520 4.34 9.75 -18.60
C ASP A 520 5.55 10.68 -18.80
N GLN A 521 5.71 11.71 -17.96
CA GLN A 521 6.87 12.60 -18.00
C GLN A 521 8.17 11.85 -17.66
N GLU A 522 8.16 10.96 -16.67
CA GLU A 522 9.34 10.18 -16.31
C GLU A 522 9.77 9.23 -17.43
N ILE A 523 8.82 8.51 -18.02
CA ILE A 523 9.09 7.63 -19.16
C ILE A 523 9.59 8.45 -20.35
N SER A 524 8.95 9.58 -20.65
CA SER A 524 9.34 10.45 -21.76
C SER A 524 10.78 10.96 -21.58
N LEU A 525 11.17 11.30 -20.35
CA LEU A 525 12.55 11.68 -20.03
C LEU A 525 13.53 10.50 -20.16
N LEU A 526 13.12 9.29 -19.77
CA LEU A 526 13.94 8.08 -19.92
C LEU A 526 14.17 7.75 -21.40
N ILE A 527 13.09 7.72 -22.20
CA ILE A 527 13.12 7.52 -23.66
C ILE A 527 13.98 8.60 -24.30
N GLY A 528 13.76 9.88 -23.96
CA GLY A 528 14.54 11.00 -24.50
C GLY A 528 16.03 10.90 -24.16
N ARG A 529 16.39 10.44 -22.95
CA ARG A 529 17.81 10.20 -22.58
C ARG A 529 18.44 9.08 -23.40
N LEU A 530 17.72 7.98 -23.61
CA LEU A 530 18.20 6.86 -24.41
C LEU A 530 18.42 7.31 -25.87
N GLN A 531 17.47 8.07 -26.42
CA GLN A 531 17.57 8.67 -27.76
C GLN A 531 18.75 9.66 -27.88
N VAL A 532 18.91 10.59 -26.93
CA VAL A 532 20.04 11.55 -26.94
C VAL A 532 21.39 10.85 -26.78
N SER A 533 21.49 9.82 -25.95
CA SER A 533 22.71 9.01 -25.79
C SER A 533 23.08 8.29 -27.09
N LYS A 534 22.09 7.80 -27.83
CA LYS A 534 22.30 7.19 -29.16
C LYS A 534 22.66 8.25 -30.22
N ALA A 535 21.97 9.38 -30.26
CA ALA A 535 22.25 10.50 -31.17
C ALA A 535 23.65 11.10 -30.94
N ARG A 536 24.12 11.17 -29.69
CA ARG A 536 25.51 11.55 -29.37
C ARG A 536 26.53 10.57 -29.95
N ARG A 537 26.25 9.26 -29.89
CA ARG A 537 27.11 8.25 -30.52
C ARG A 537 27.10 8.39 -32.04
N GLN A 538 25.95 8.63 -32.65
CA GLN A 538 25.80 8.82 -34.09
C GLN A 538 26.50 10.09 -34.60
N THR A 539 26.37 11.20 -33.88
CA THR A 539 27.05 12.46 -34.19
C THR A 539 28.57 12.38 -34.01
N VAL A 540 29.10 11.54 -33.12
CA VAL A 540 30.55 11.26 -33.05
C VAL A 540 31.03 10.58 -34.34
N PHE A 541 30.27 9.61 -34.86
CA PHE A 541 30.58 8.98 -36.15
C PHE A 541 30.48 9.95 -37.33
N GLU A 542 29.46 10.82 -37.36
CA GLU A 542 29.30 11.84 -38.41
C GLU A 542 30.42 12.90 -38.37
N LYS A 543 30.85 13.34 -37.17
CA LYS A 543 31.98 14.26 -37.00
C LYS A 543 33.29 13.67 -37.54
N GLN A 544 33.52 12.37 -37.35
CA GLN A 544 34.69 11.68 -37.92
C GLN A 544 34.60 11.56 -39.44
N GLY A 545 33.42 11.31 -40.01
CA GLY A 545 33.20 11.35 -41.45
C GLY A 545 33.43 12.74 -42.07
N ALA A 546 33.02 13.80 -41.37
CA ALA A 546 33.26 15.19 -41.77
C ALA A 546 34.73 15.62 -41.67
N ALA A 547 35.46 15.11 -40.66
CA ALA A 547 36.90 15.35 -40.51
C ALA A 547 37.69 14.72 -41.67
N LEU A 548 37.31 13.52 -42.12
CA LEU A 548 37.89 12.85 -43.29
C LEU A 548 37.66 13.64 -44.59
N THR A 549 36.46 14.18 -44.79
CA THR A 549 36.14 14.98 -45.99
C THR A 549 36.83 16.34 -46.00
N LYS A 550 37.09 16.96 -44.86
CA LYS A 550 37.87 18.21 -44.78
C LYS A 550 39.38 17.99 -44.92
N LEU A 551 39.92 16.87 -44.44
CA LEU A 551 41.30 16.47 -44.74
C LEU A 551 41.51 16.34 -46.24
N GLN A 552 40.54 15.75 -46.94
CA GLN A 552 40.50 15.65 -48.40
C GLN A 552 40.57 17.05 -49.06
N GLN A 553 39.78 18.01 -48.59
CA GLN A 553 39.80 19.39 -49.11
C GLN A 553 41.08 20.17 -48.78
N SER A 554 41.68 19.94 -47.60
CA SER A 554 42.95 20.60 -47.25
C SER A 554 44.13 20.13 -48.09
N LEU A 555 44.13 18.86 -48.50
CA LEU A 555 45.15 18.27 -49.35
C LEU A 555 45.05 18.70 -50.82
N GLU A 556 43.85 19.10 -51.30
CA GLU A 556 43.62 19.69 -52.64
C GLU A 556 44.32 21.06 -52.84
N THR A 557 44.73 21.75 -51.78
CA THR A 557 45.34 23.10 -51.85
C THR A 557 46.87 23.11 -52.01
N THR A 558 47.53 21.98 -51.81
CA THR A 558 48.94 21.73 -52.15
C THR A 558 49.03 21.22 -53.59
N PRO A 559 50.05 21.60 -54.40
CA PRO A 559 50.09 21.26 -55.82
C PRO A 559 49.95 19.75 -56.01
N ALA A 560 48.77 19.38 -56.52
CA ALA A 560 48.26 18.02 -56.53
C ALA A 560 49.25 17.08 -57.22
N SER A 561 49.81 16.13 -56.46
CA SER A 561 50.26 14.89 -57.07
C SER A 561 49.01 14.02 -57.21
N THR A 562 48.74 13.55 -58.43
CA THR A 562 47.68 12.56 -58.73
C THR A 562 47.76 11.31 -57.86
N ASP A 563 48.88 11.11 -57.17
CA ASP A 563 49.11 10.04 -56.21
C ASP A 563 48.41 10.28 -54.86
N ILE A 564 48.29 11.52 -54.38
CA ILE A 564 47.58 11.83 -53.12
C ILE A 564 46.08 11.56 -53.27
N ASP A 565 45.46 12.03 -54.35
CA ASP A 565 44.04 11.79 -54.63
C ASP A 565 43.74 10.30 -54.79
N ARG A 566 44.65 9.56 -55.42
CA ARG A 566 44.54 8.11 -55.58
C ARG A 566 44.69 7.37 -54.25
N ILE A 567 45.58 7.82 -53.36
CA ILE A 567 45.73 7.30 -52.00
C ILE A 567 44.46 7.57 -51.17
N LEU A 568 43.92 8.78 -51.21
CA LEU A 568 42.69 9.15 -50.49
C LEU A 568 41.46 8.41 -51.02
N GLN A 569 41.34 8.26 -52.34
CA GLN A 569 40.24 7.51 -52.96
C GLN A 569 40.35 6.01 -52.66
N ASN A 570 41.55 5.44 -52.70
CA ASN A 570 41.80 4.06 -52.26
C ASN A 570 41.46 3.89 -50.77
N HIS A 571 41.86 4.83 -49.92
CA HIS A 571 41.55 4.79 -48.49
C HIS A 571 40.04 4.92 -48.21
N SER A 572 39.31 5.77 -48.96
CA SER A 572 37.85 5.86 -48.86
C SER A 572 37.17 4.56 -49.27
N ILE A 573 37.65 3.90 -50.33
CA ILE A 573 37.16 2.59 -50.77
C ILE A 573 37.52 1.50 -49.75
N GLU A 574 38.72 1.55 -49.17
CA GLU A 574 39.15 0.66 -48.09
C GLU A 574 38.31 0.84 -46.83
N MET A 575 37.93 2.06 -46.47
CA MET A 575 37.05 2.36 -45.34
C MET A 575 35.61 1.89 -45.58
N GLU A 576 35.09 2.06 -46.80
CA GLU A 576 33.76 1.54 -47.15
C GLU A 576 33.75 0.00 -47.17
N ASN A 577 34.82 -0.61 -47.69
CA ASN A 577 35.03 -2.06 -47.64
C ASN A 577 35.25 -2.56 -46.21
N PHE A 578 35.94 -1.79 -45.36
CA PHE A 578 36.12 -2.07 -43.95
C PHE A 578 34.78 -2.02 -43.21
N GLN A 579 33.93 -1.03 -43.50
CA GLN A 579 32.59 -0.92 -42.93
C GLN A 579 31.68 -2.09 -43.34
N LYS A 580 31.75 -2.50 -44.61
CA LYS A 580 31.05 -3.71 -45.10
C LYS A 580 31.59 -4.97 -44.44
N ASN A 581 32.91 -5.10 -44.31
CA ASN A 581 33.56 -6.23 -43.62
C ASN A 581 33.26 -6.26 -42.12
N LEU A 582 33.08 -5.10 -41.47
CA LEU A 582 32.69 -5.00 -40.07
C LEU A 582 31.26 -5.46 -39.83
N LYS A 583 30.34 -5.02 -40.70
CA LYS A 583 28.95 -5.50 -40.66
C LYS A 583 28.92 -7.01 -40.88
N LEU A 584 29.66 -7.52 -41.87
CA LEU A 584 29.75 -8.94 -42.15
C LEU A 584 30.40 -9.73 -41.00
N ARG A 585 31.49 -9.23 -40.40
CA ARG A 585 32.14 -9.82 -39.22
C ARG A 585 31.21 -9.83 -38.01
N ARG A 586 30.41 -8.78 -37.80
CA ARG A 586 29.38 -8.71 -36.74
C ARG A 586 28.27 -9.71 -36.99
N GLU A 587 27.74 -9.80 -38.20
CA GLU A 587 26.71 -10.79 -38.55
C GLU A 587 27.21 -12.23 -38.43
N ILE A 588 28.47 -12.49 -38.84
CA ILE A 588 29.10 -13.81 -38.68
C ILE A 588 29.36 -14.12 -37.20
N ALA A 589 29.82 -13.15 -36.42
CA ALA A 589 30.02 -13.29 -34.99
C ALA A 589 28.69 -13.56 -34.26
N GLU A 590 27.63 -12.84 -34.63
CA GLU A 590 26.28 -12.98 -34.10
C GLU A 590 25.67 -14.35 -34.45
N LYS A 591 25.80 -14.77 -35.72
CA LYS A 591 25.42 -16.13 -36.16
C LYS A 591 26.19 -17.20 -35.39
N LYS A 592 27.51 -17.06 -35.26
CA LYS A 592 28.35 -18.03 -34.52
C LYS A 592 28.03 -18.06 -33.03
N THR A 593 27.67 -16.93 -32.42
CA THR A 593 27.19 -16.89 -31.03
C THR A 593 25.81 -17.54 -30.89
N ASN A 594 24.91 -17.35 -31.86
CA ASN A 594 23.59 -17.95 -31.85
C ASN A 594 23.64 -19.46 -32.10
N GLU A 595 24.51 -19.91 -33.00
CA GLU A 595 24.79 -21.33 -33.23
C GLU A 595 25.42 -21.98 -32.00
N LYS A 596 26.39 -21.32 -31.35
CA LYS A 596 26.95 -21.80 -30.07
C LYS A 596 25.91 -21.80 -28.95
N ARG A 597 25.02 -20.80 -28.89
CA ARG A 597 23.89 -20.75 -27.96
C ARG A 597 22.96 -21.94 -28.15
N ALA A 598 22.59 -22.23 -29.41
CA ALA A 598 21.78 -23.39 -29.74
C ALA A 598 22.48 -24.70 -29.39
N ALA A 599 23.79 -24.81 -29.65
CA ALA A 599 24.59 -25.98 -29.34
C ALA A 599 24.75 -26.21 -27.83
N ILE A 600 25.09 -25.19 -27.04
CA ILE A 600 25.23 -25.29 -25.57
C ILE A 600 23.89 -25.62 -24.93
N LYS A 601 22.81 -24.97 -25.38
CA LYS A 601 21.45 -25.26 -24.91
C LYS A 601 21.08 -26.71 -25.20
N SER A 602 21.27 -27.16 -26.44
CA SER A 602 21.01 -28.55 -26.85
C SER A 602 21.87 -29.56 -26.08
N GLN A 603 23.15 -29.28 -25.86
CA GLN A 603 24.08 -30.17 -25.16
C GLN A 603 23.73 -30.28 -23.68
N LYS A 604 23.46 -29.17 -22.99
CA LYS A 604 23.05 -29.19 -21.58
C LYS A 604 21.63 -29.75 -21.40
N GLU A 605 20.71 -29.53 -22.35
CA GLU A 605 19.41 -30.21 -22.38
C GLU A 605 19.56 -31.73 -22.53
N GLN A 606 20.45 -32.21 -23.40
CA GLN A 606 20.75 -33.64 -23.54
C GLN A 606 21.40 -34.21 -22.27
N GLU A 607 22.33 -33.48 -21.66
CA GLU A 607 23.00 -33.91 -20.42
C GLU A 607 22.00 -34.00 -19.25
N MET A 608 21.05 -33.06 -19.18
CA MET A 608 19.97 -33.08 -18.18
C MET A 608 18.94 -34.18 -18.45
N LYS A 609 18.55 -34.41 -19.71
CA LYS A 609 17.72 -35.56 -20.10
C LYS A 609 18.40 -36.88 -19.78
N SER A 610 19.73 -36.97 -19.93
CA SER A 610 20.53 -38.13 -19.52
C SER A 610 20.55 -38.33 -17.99
N LYS A 611 20.74 -37.25 -17.22
CA LYS A 611 20.70 -37.30 -15.75
C LYS A 611 19.32 -37.70 -15.23
N LEU A 612 18.24 -37.12 -15.76
CA LEU A 612 16.86 -37.52 -15.44
C LEU A 612 16.54 -38.94 -15.89
N GLY A 613 16.97 -39.34 -17.09
CA GLY A 613 16.77 -40.70 -17.61
C GLY A 613 17.47 -41.78 -16.79
N LYS A 614 18.46 -41.43 -15.95
CA LYS A 614 19.11 -42.32 -14.99
C LYS A 614 18.46 -42.30 -13.61
N ILE A 615 17.98 -41.16 -13.14
CA ILE A 615 17.37 -40.96 -11.81
C ILE A 615 15.94 -41.50 -11.75
N VAL A 616 15.16 -41.28 -12.82
CA VAL A 616 13.74 -41.65 -12.88
C VAL A 616 13.53 -43.17 -12.77
N PRO A 617 14.28 -44.05 -13.49
CA PRO A 617 14.12 -45.50 -13.35
C PRO A 617 14.58 -46.04 -12.00
N THR A 618 15.63 -45.48 -11.40
CA THR A 618 16.14 -45.91 -10.07
C THR A 618 15.17 -45.56 -8.96
N GLU A 619 14.58 -44.37 -8.96
CA GLU A 619 13.59 -43.97 -7.94
C GLU A 619 12.23 -44.66 -8.16
N LEU A 620 11.83 -44.93 -9.41
CA LEU A 620 10.66 -45.75 -9.73
C LEU A 620 10.82 -47.23 -9.32
N THR A 621 12.00 -47.82 -9.50
CA THR A 621 12.26 -49.21 -9.08
C THR A 621 12.40 -49.35 -7.56
N GLU A 622 12.96 -48.37 -6.86
CA GLU A 622 12.97 -48.33 -5.39
C GLU A 622 11.56 -48.19 -4.80
N GLN A 623 10.68 -47.41 -5.43
CA GLN A 623 9.30 -47.25 -4.96
C GLN A 623 8.36 -48.39 -5.38
N GLN A 624 8.60 -49.04 -6.53
CA GLN A 624 7.88 -50.28 -6.89
C GLN A 624 8.17 -51.40 -5.88
N LYS A 625 9.40 -51.49 -5.37
CA LYS A 625 9.75 -52.40 -4.25
C LYS A 625 9.04 -52.05 -2.94
N ARG A 626 8.53 -50.83 -2.79
CA ARG A 626 7.77 -50.34 -1.63
C ARG A 626 6.24 -50.38 -1.82
N GLY A 627 5.73 -50.91 -2.94
CA GLY A 627 4.31 -51.22 -3.11
C GLY A 627 3.37 -50.03 -3.27
N VAL A 628 3.82 -48.90 -3.84
CA VAL A 628 3.00 -47.68 -3.95
C VAL A 628 2.19 -47.64 -5.27
N GLY A 629 0.87 -47.40 -5.17
CA GLY A 629 -0.09 -47.46 -6.28
C GLY A 629 -0.01 -46.33 -7.32
N ASN A 630 -0.77 -46.47 -8.41
CA ASN A 630 -0.70 -45.64 -9.64
C ASN A 630 -0.89 -44.12 -9.41
N ALA A 631 -1.67 -43.70 -8.41
CA ALA A 631 -1.84 -42.28 -8.08
C ALA A 631 -0.55 -41.64 -7.53
N SER A 632 0.26 -42.40 -6.79
CA SER A 632 1.57 -41.93 -6.32
C SER A 632 2.56 -41.82 -7.48
N LYS A 633 2.47 -42.69 -8.50
CA LYS A 633 3.31 -42.58 -9.71
C LYS A 633 2.98 -41.33 -10.52
N ALA A 634 1.70 -40.96 -10.61
CA ALA A 634 1.28 -39.72 -11.27
C ALA A 634 1.76 -38.48 -10.51
N LEU A 635 1.64 -38.47 -9.17
CA LEU A 635 2.19 -37.39 -8.33
C LEU A 635 3.71 -37.29 -8.43
N LEU A 636 4.41 -38.43 -8.48
CA LEU A 636 5.86 -38.46 -8.66
C LEU A 636 6.25 -37.91 -10.04
N SER A 637 5.52 -38.29 -11.10
CA SER A 637 5.69 -37.74 -12.45
C SER A 637 5.55 -36.22 -12.46
N VAL A 638 4.51 -35.69 -11.82
CA VAL A 638 4.27 -34.23 -11.71
C VAL A 638 5.37 -33.55 -10.90
N LEU A 639 5.84 -34.16 -9.81
CA LEU A 639 6.95 -33.63 -9.01
C LEU A 639 8.27 -33.64 -9.79
N PHE A 640 8.53 -34.67 -10.59
CA PHE A 640 9.69 -34.70 -11.48
C PHE A 640 9.58 -33.65 -12.58
N GLU A 641 8.39 -33.45 -13.14
CA GLU A 641 8.14 -32.43 -14.16
C GLU A 641 8.31 -31.02 -13.58
N GLN A 642 7.83 -30.76 -12.36
CA GLN A 642 8.10 -29.50 -11.65
C GLN A 642 9.58 -29.31 -11.33
N ARG A 643 10.27 -30.37 -10.89
CA ARG A 643 11.71 -30.33 -10.61
C ARG A 643 12.51 -30.13 -11.90
N HIS A 644 12.04 -30.71 -13.01
CA HIS A 644 12.59 -30.51 -14.35
C HIS A 644 12.39 -29.07 -14.81
N ASN A 645 11.20 -28.51 -14.68
CA ASN A 645 10.91 -27.11 -15.04
C ASN A 645 11.75 -26.13 -14.22
N LYS A 646 11.87 -26.35 -12.91
CA LYS A 646 12.71 -25.52 -12.02
C LYS A 646 14.20 -25.64 -12.33
N ALA A 647 14.66 -26.82 -12.74
CA ALA A 647 16.04 -27.03 -13.19
C ALA A 647 16.28 -26.40 -14.57
N MET A 648 15.30 -26.44 -15.47
CA MET A 648 15.33 -25.78 -16.77
C MET A 648 15.32 -24.25 -16.65
N GLU A 649 14.56 -23.69 -15.70
CA GLU A 649 14.62 -22.27 -15.37
C GLU A 649 16.00 -21.87 -14.86
N LYS A 650 16.58 -22.63 -13.92
CA LYS A 650 17.95 -22.38 -13.44
C LYS A 650 18.98 -22.48 -14.57
N LEU A 651 18.89 -23.52 -15.39
CA LEU A 651 19.75 -23.70 -16.54
C LEU A 651 19.59 -22.54 -17.55
N ASN A 652 18.37 -22.08 -17.80
CA ASN A 652 18.10 -20.92 -18.65
C ASN A 652 18.73 -19.65 -18.06
N THR A 653 18.64 -19.44 -16.75
CA THR A 653 19.29 -18.28 -16.11
C THR A 653 20.82 -18.36 -16.13
N GLU A 654 21.40 -19.55 -15.93
CA GLU A 654 22.85 -19.76 -15.97
C GLU A 654 23.39 -19.65 -17.38
N THR A 655 22.72 -20.26 -18.36
CA THR A 655 23.09 -20.13 -19.78
C THR A 655 22.91 -18.69 -20.26
N PHE A 656 21.86 -17.99 -19.82
CA PHE A 656 21.68 -16.57 -20.11
C PHE A 656 22.84 -15.73 -19.53
N ALA A 657 23.24 -15.96 -18.28
CA ALA A 657 24.35 -15.26 -17.65
C ALA A 657 25.72 -15.58 -18.30
N GLU A 658 25.99 -16.84 -18.65
CA GLU A 658 27.19 -17.27 -19.39
C GLU A 658 27.23 -16.64 -20.80
N LEU A 659 26.07 -16.56 -21.47
CA LEU A 659 25.93 -15.93 -22.79
C LEU A 659 26.08 -14.41 -22.74
N GLU A 660 25.51 -13.75 -21.73
CA GLU A 660 25.74 -12.32 -21.51
C GLU A 660 27.22 -12.02 -21.28
N LYS A 661 27.91 -12.87 -20.51
CA LYS A 661 29.34 -12.74 -20.28
C LYS A 661 30.12 -12.93 -21.59
N TYR A 662 29.82 -13.96 -22.38
CA TYR A 662 30.47 -14.19 -23.66
C TYR A 662 30.18 -13.09 -24.70
N LYS A 663 28.95 -12.56 -24.73
CA LYS A 663 28.54 -11.43 -25.58
C LYS A 663 29.29 -10.16 -25.20
N ARG A 664 29.42 -9.86 -23.90
CA ARG A 664 30.23 -8.74 -23.39
C ARG A 664 31.71 -8.91 -23.74
N ASP A 665 32.29 -10.08 -23.52
CA ASP A 665 33.70 -10.37 -23.81
C ASP A 665 33.99 -10.28 -25.33
N LEU A 666 33.06 -10.72 -26.17
CA LEU A 666 33.16 -10.62 -27.63
C LEU A 666 33.01 -9.18 -28.12
N HIS A 667 32.08 -8.40 -27.55
CA HIS A 667 31.95 -6.98 -27.85
C HIS A 667 33.21 -6.20 -27.44
N LEU A 668 33.73 -6.46 -26.24
CA LEU A 668 34.96 -5.84 -25.75
C LEU A 668 36.13 -6.17 -26.67
N LYS A 669 36.22 -7.42 -27.13
CA LYS A 669 37.28 -7.86 -28.06
C LYS A 669 37.12 -7.25 -29.45
N LEU A 670 35.90 -7.21 -29.99
CA LEU A 670 35.61 -6.54 -31.25
C LEU A 670 35.86 -5.03 -31.19
N GLU A 671 35.60 -4.38 -30.05
CA GLU A 671 35.91 -2.96 -29.83
C GLU A 671 37.42 -2.71 -29.72
N GLN A 672 38.16 -3.59 -29.05
CA GLN A 672 39.62 -3.52 -28.97
C GLN A 672 40.26 -3.77 -30.34
N ASP A 673 39.85 -4.82 -31.05
CA ASP A 673 40.33 -5.14 -32.40
C ASP A 673 40.00 -3.99 -33.36
N LEU A 674 38.81 -3.39 -33.25
CA LEU A 674 38.42 -2.19 -34.02
C LEU A 674 39.33 -1.00 -33.72
N GLN A 675 39.58 -0.70 -32.44
CA GLN A 675 40.43 0.42 -32.05
C GLN A 675 41.88 0.23 -32.48
N GLU A 676 42.39 -1.00 -32.47
CA GLU A 676 43.72 -1.33 -32.92
C GLU A 676 43.84 -1.27 -34.46
N GLU A 677 42.90 -1.88 -35.20
CA GLU A 677 42.88 -1.83 -36.67
C GLU A 677 42.71 -0.37 -37.17
N LEU A 678 41.86 0.44 -36.53
CA LEU A 678 41.71 1.86 -36.86
C LEU A 678 42.98 2.68 -36.58
N LYS A 679 43.68 2.43 -35.46
CA LYS A 679 44.95 3.11 -35.17
C LYS A 679 46.07 2.71 -36.14
N VAL A 680 46.06 1.47 -36.63
CA VAL A 680 47.02 0.99 -37.63
C VAL A 680 46.74 1.66 -38.97
N GLN A 681 45.47 1.68 -39.42
CA GLN A 681 45.06 2.35 -40.66
C GLN A 681 45.31 3.86 -40.63
N GLU A 682 45.05 4.52 -39.49
CA GLU A 682 45.36 5.95 -39.30
C GLU A 682 46.86 6.21 -39.40
N LYS A 683 47.69 5.35 -38.80
CA LYS A 683 49.16 5.45 -38.89
C LYS A 683 49.68 5.16 -40.30
N GLU A 684 49.11 4.20 -41.01
CA GLU A 684 49.47 3.86 -42.39
C GLU A 684 49.08 4.99 -43.35
N LEU A 685 47.87 5.53 -43.23
CA LEU A 685 47.41 6.70 -43.98
C LEU A 685 48.31 7.91 -43.76
N LEU A 686 48.62 8.25 -42.51
CA LEU A 686 49.54 9.34 -42.17
C LEU A 686 50.94 9.13 -42.77
N THR A 687 51.39 7.89 -42.87
CA THR A 687 52.70 7.55 -43.44
C THR A 687 52.69 7.66 -44.96
N GLN A 688 51.63 7.21 -45.63
CA GLN A 688 51.46 7.34 -47.07
C GLN A 688 51.26 8.80 -47.50
N LEU A 689 50.50 9.58 -46.73
CA LEU A 689 50.30 11.02 -46.97
C LEU A 689 51.59 11.82 -46.72
N ALA A 690 52.37 11.52 -45.69
CA ALA A 690 53.67 12.16 -45.46
C ALA A 690 54.66 11.90 -46.62
N LEU A 691 54.70 10.66 -47.13
CA LEU A 691 55.55 10.27 -48.26
C LEU A 691 55.14 10.94 -49.58
N ALA A 692 53.85 11.14 -49.82
CA ALA A 692 53.32 11.69 -51.07
C ALA A 692 53.27 13.23 -51.10
N SER A 693 53.13 13.89 -49.93
CA SER A 693 53.01 15.35 -49.80
C SER A 693 54.31 16.06 -49.39
N GLY A 694 55.32 15.32 -48.92
CA GLY A 694 56.55 15.88 -48.38
C GLY A 694 56.40 16.58 -47.02
N MET A 695 55.23 16.54 -46.39
CA MET A 695 54.97 17.07 -45.06
C MET A 695 55.43 16.11 -43.96
N SER A 696 55.85 16.64 -42.81
CA SER A 696 56.22 15.80 -41.66
C SER A 696 54.97 15.14 -41.06
N LYS A 697 55.16 13.96 -40.46
CA LYS A 697 54.09 13.21 -39.81
C LYS A 697 53.50 13.98 -38.63
N GLU A 698 54.30 14.81 -37.95
CA GLU A 698 53.84 15.69 -36.89
C GLU A 698 52.94 16.82 -37.43
N ASP A 699 53.28 17.44 -38.56
CA ASP A 699 52.47 18.54 -39.13
C ASP A 699 51.09 18.05 -39.62
N LEU A 700 51.03 16.85 -40.21
CA LEU A 700 49.77 16.21 -40.59
C LEU A 700 48.92 15.81 -39.38
N GLN A 701 49.56 15.40 -38.28
CA GLN A 701 48.90 15.04 -37.03
C GLN A 701 48.38 16.29 -36.28
N VAL A 702 49.08 17.43 -36.39
CA VAL A 702 48.64 18.74 -35.89
C VAL A 702 47.43 19.25 -36.70
N ALA A 703 47.43 19.10 -38.02
CA ALA A 703 46.26 19.44 -38.85
C ALA A 703 45.03 18.58 -38.50
N LEU A 704 45.22 17.28 -38.22
CA LEU A 704 44.17 16.37 -37.76
C LEU A 704 43.61 16.71 -36.37
N SER A 705 44.45 17.23 -35.47
CA SER A 705 44.05 17.62 -34.12
C SER A 705 43.41 19.01 -34.06
N ALA A 706 43.89 19.97 -34.87
CA ALA A 706 43.25 21.28 -35.03
C ALA A 706 41.80 21.18 -35.55
N VAL A 707 41.51 20.20 -36.42
CA VAL A 707 40.15 19.92 -36.94
C VAL A 707 39.18 19.42 -35.85
N ASN A 708 39.69 18.83 -34.77
CA ASN A 708 38.86 18.42 -33.63
C ASN A 708 38.52 19.57 -32.69
N GLU A 709 39.31 20.65 -32.67
CA GLU A 709 39.09 21.85 -31.84
C GLU A 709 38.22 22.91 -32.55
N ASP A 710 38.35 23.08 -33.88
CA ASP A 710 37.59 24.09 -34.65
C ASP A 710 36.08 23.82 -34.79
N ASN A 711 35.61 22.60 -34.49
CA ASN A 711 34.19 22.24 -34.53
C ASN A 711 33.50 22.28 -33.15
N THR A 712 34.23 22.65 -32.09
CA THR A 712 33.64 22.88 -30.75
C THR A 712 33.11 24.30 -30.58
N ASP A 713 33.72 25.30 -31.22
CA ASP A 713 33.35 26.71 -31.04
C ASP A 713 32.12 27.15 -31.86
N ASN A 714 31.74 26.42 -32.91
CA ASN A 714 30.61 26.77 -33.78
C ASN A 714 29.26 26.15 -33.39
N LYS A 715 29.16 25.40 -32.27
CA LYS A 715 27.90 24.79 -31.82
C LYS A 715 27.25 25.43 -30.59
N ASP A 716 27.90 26.41 -29.95
CA ASP A 716 27.28 27.18 -28.86
C ASP A 716 26.39 28.35 -29.34
N ALA A 717 26.29 28.58 -30.66
CA ALA A 717 25.53 29.68 -31.25
C ALA A 717 24.15 29.32 -31.84
N GLN A 718 23.66 28.09 -31.70
CA GLN A 718 22.31 27.71 -32.14
C GLN A 718 21.55 26.94 -31.06
N GLN A 719 20.98 27.68 -30.11
CA GLN A 719 19.79 27.25 -29.36
C GLN A 719 18.56 27.55 -30.22
N PRO A 720 17.66 26.59 -30.49
CA PRO A 720 16.28 26.91 -30.82
C PRO A 720 15.45 27.03 -29.53
N GLU A 721 14.52 28.00 -29.55
CA GLU A 721 13.45 28.20 -28.55
C GLU A 721 12.58 26.95 -28.33
#